data_AF-K9ZAL2-F1
#
_entry.id   AF-K9ZAL2-F1
#
_cell.length_a   1.000
_cell.length_b   1.000
_cell.length_c   1.000
_cell.angle_alpha   90.00
_cell.angle_beta   90.00
_cell.angle_gamma   90.00
#
_symmetry.space_group_name_H-M   'P 1'
#
loop_
_entity.id
_entity.type
_entity.pdbx_description
1 polymer ?
#
loop_
_entity_poly.entity_id
_entity_poly.type
_entity_poly.pdbx_seq_one_letter_code
_entity_poly.pdbx_strand_id
1 'polypeptide(L)'
;MSVITIQCRLVAEEDSLRQLWELMSEKNTPFINEILLQIGKHPEFETWLEKGRIPAELLKTLGNSLKTQEPFTGQPGRFYTSAITLVDYLYKSWFALQKRRKQQIEGKQRWLKMLKSDQELEQESQSSLEVIRNKATELFSKFTPQSDSEALRRNQNDKQKKVKKTKKSTKPKTSSIFKIFLSTYEEAEEPLTRCALAYLLKNNCQISELDENPEEFTRNKRRKEIEIERLKDQLQSRIPKGRDLTGEEWLETLEIATFNVPQNENEAKAWQAALLRKTANVPFPVAYESNEDMTWLKNDKNRLFVRFNGLGKLTFEIYCDKRHLHYFQRFLEDQEILRNSKRQHSSSLFTLRSGRIAWLPGEEKGEHWKVNQLNFYCSLDTRMLTTEGTQQVVEEKVTAITEILNKTKQKDDLNDKQQAFITRQQSTLARINNPFPRPSKPNYQGKSSILIGVSFGLEKPVTVAVVDVVKNKVIAYRSVKQLLGENYNLLNRQRQQQQRLSHERHKAQKQNAPNSFGESELGQYVDRLLADAIIAIAKKYQAGSIVLPKLRDMREQISSEIQSRAENQCPGYKEGQQKYAKEYRINVHRWSYGRLIESIKSQAAQAGIAIETGKQSIRGSPQEKARDLAVFTYQERQAALI
;
A
#
# COMPACT_ATOMS: atom_id res chain seq x y z
N MET A 1 5.47 -9.26 6.31
CA MET A 1 5.79 -8.28 7.38
C MET A 1 5.77 -9.04 8.70
N SER A 2 6.81 -8.98 9.52
CA SER A 2 6.87 -9.68 10.82
C SER A 2 6.19 -8.91 11.96
N VAL A 3 5.92 -7.61 11.75
CA VAL A 3 5.23 -6.79 12.73
C VAL A 3 3.73 -6.91 12.51
N ILE A 4 3.01 -7.27 13.56
CA ILE A 4 1.54 -7.31 13.59
C ILE A 4 1.02 -6.27 14.57
N THR A 5 -0.22 -5.81 14.36
CA THR A 5 -0.92 -4.96 15.31
C THR A 5 -2.02 -5.76 15.99
N ILE A 6 -2.00 -5.81 17.32
CA ILE A 6 -3.08 -6.36 18.14
C ILE A 6 -3.85 -5.21 18.79
N GLN A 7 -5.13 -5.44 19.09
CA GLN A 7 -5.97 -4.46 19.77
C GLN A 7 -6.64 -5.08 21.00
N CYS A 8 -6.83 -4.25 22.03
CA CYS A 8 -7.62 -4.58 23.21
C CYS A 8 -8.36 -3.35 23.72
N ARG A 9 -9.40 -3.59 24.53
CA ARG A 9 -10.10 -2.52 25.25
C ARG A 9 -9.33 -2.20 26.53
N LEU A 10 -9.23 -0.92 26.85
CA LEU A 10 -8.74 -0.45 28.14
C LEU A 10 -9.91 -0.13 29.04
N VAL A 11 -9.86 -0.61 30.27
CA VAL A 11 -10.87 -0.34 31.31
C VAL A 11 -10.17 0.33 32.48
N ALA A 12 -10.74 1.40 33.01
CA ALA A 12 -10.24 2.09 34.20
C ALA A 12 -11.42 2.65 35.00
N GLU A 13 -11.13 3.22 36.16
CA GLU A 13 -12.11 3.98 36.94
C GLU A 13 -12.66 5.16 36.11
N GLU A 14 -13.89 5.55 36.38
CA GLU A 14 -14.59 6.58 35.61
C GLU A 14 -13.82 7.90 35.59
N ASP A 15 -13.30 8.33 36.74
CA ASP A 15 -12.50 9.55 36.84
C ASP A 15 -11.21 9.47 36.00
N SER A 16 -10.59 8.30 35.89
CA SER A 16 -9.41 8.09 35.05
C SER A 16 -9.74 8.21 33.55
N LEU A 17 -10.90 7.67 33.15
CA LEU A 17 -11.40 7.77 31.78
C LEU A 17 -11.81 9.20 31.43
N ARG A 18 -12.48 9.90 32.36
CA ARG A 18 -12.87 11.31 32.21
C ARG A 18 -11.64 12.20 32.07
N GLN A 19 -10.66 12.07 32.97
CA GLN A 19 -9.42 12.84 32.92
C GLN A 19 -8.64 12.63 31.61
N LEU A 20 -8.58 11.39 31.11
CA LEU A 20 -7.92 11.10 29.84
C LEU A 20 -8.72 11.65 28.65
N TRP A 21 -10.05 11.57 28.69
CA TRP A 21 -10.92 12.15 27.67
C TRP A 21 -10.69 13.66 27.57
N GLU A 22 -10.85 14.40 28.67
CA GLU A 22 -10.64 15.86 28.74
C GLU A 22 -9.25 16.24 28.20
N LEU A 23 -8.19 15.55 28.64
CA LEU A 23 -6.83 15.79 28.13
C LEU A 23 -6.72 15.59 26.60
N MET A 24 -7.39 14.58 26.05
CA MET A 24 -7.33 14.28 24.62
C MET A 24 -8.25 15.19 23.78
N SER A 25 -9.43 15.56 24.28
CA SER A 25 -10.44 16.33 23.57
C SER A 25 -10.23 17.84 23.69
N GLU A 26 -9.86 18.34 24.87
CA GLU A 26 -9.80 19.78 25.15
C GLU A 26 -8.40 20.36 24.94
N LYS A 27 -7.35 19.55 25.12
CA LYS A 27 -5.96 20.01 24.95
C LYS A 27 -5.32 19.47 23.68
N ASN A 28 -5.20 18.15 23.57
CA ASN A 28 -4.39 17.52 22.53
C ASN A 28 -4.99 17.66 21.12
N THR A 29 -6.31 17.45 20.97
CA THR A 29 -6.97 17.57 19.67
C THR A 29 -6.97 19.01 19.14
N PRO A 30 -7.31 20.03 19.96
CA PRO A 30 -7.16 21.44 19.59
C PRO A 30 -5.72 21.81 19.25
N PHE A 31 -4.74 21.32 20.01
CA PHE A 31 -3.32 21.54 19.68
C PHE A 31 -2.94 20.99 18.29
N ILE A 32 -3.42 19.79 17.93
CA ILE A 32 -3.21 19.22 16.59
C ILE A 32 -3.91 20.05 15.51
N ASN A 33 -5.16 20.45 15.76
CA ASN A 33 -5.94 21.28 14.83
C ASN A 33 -5.22 22.61 14.54
N GLU A 34 -4.68 23.26 15.57
CA GLU A 34 -3.98 24.53 15.44
C GLU A 34 -2.68 24.38 14.62
N ILE A 35 -1.88 23.34 14.89
CA ILE A 35 -0.67 23.08 14.08
C ILE A 35 -1.04 22.84 12.61
N LEU A 36 -2.08 22.05 12.33
CA LEU A 36 -2.55 21.81 10.96
C LEU A 36 -2.94 23.13 10.26
N LEU A 37 -3.64 24.00 10.98
CA LEU A 37 -4.08 25.29 10.47
C LEU A 37 -2.90 26.23 10.18
N GLN A 38 -1.93 26.33 11.09
CA GLN A 38 -0.75 27.19 10.91
C GLN A 38 0.15 26.75 9.77
N ILE A 39 0.37 25.43 9.60
CA ILE A 39 1.15 24.91 8.46
C ILE A 39 0.46 25.26 7.15
N GLY A 40 -0.87 25.12 7.09
CA GLY A 40 -1.65 25.45 5.90
C GLY A 40 -1.61 26.93 5.49
N LYS A 41 -1.32 27.83 6.45
CA LYS A 41 -1.21 29.28 6.22
C LYS A 41 0.24 29.76 6.03
N HIS A 42 1.23 28.87 6.11
CA HIS A 42 2.63 29.27 6.10
C HIS A 42 3.07 29.73 4.70
N PRO A 43 3.85 30.84 4.57
CA PRO A 43 4.27 31.36 3.26
C PRO A 43 5.10 30.38 2.43
N GLU A 44 5.94 29.57 3.08
CA GLU A 44 6.74 28.54 2.40
C GLU A 44 5.98 27.25 2.03
N PHE A 45 4.67 27.17 2.28
CA PHE A 45 3.90 25.94 2.12
C PHE A 45 4.02 25.33 0.71
N GLU A 46 4.00 26.18 -0.33
CA GLU A 46 4.16 25.73 -1.71
C GLU A 46 5.54 25.11 -1.96
N THR A 47 6.60 25.69 -1.38
CA THR A 47 7.96 25.14 -1.53
C THR A 47 8.08 23.75 -0.88
N TRP A 48 7.37 23.51 0.22
CA TRP A 48 7.35 22.20 0.89
C TRP A 48 6.52 21.19 0.11
N LEU A 49 5.48 21.63 -0.59
CA LEU A 49 4.71 20.80 -1.51
C LEU A 49 5.60 20.27 -2.65
N GLU A 50 6.48 21.10 -3.20
CA GLU A 50 7.43 20.67 -4.23
C GLU A 50 8.48 19.68 -3.69
N LYS A 51 9.05 19.99 -2.51
CA LYS A 51 10.03 19.13 -1.84
C LYS A 51 9.41 17.83 -1.31
N GLY A 52 8.09 17.83 -1.04
CA GLY A 52 7.32 16.71 -0.51
C GLY A 52 7.52 16.44 0.99
N ARG A 53 8.04 17.41 1.75
CA ARG A 53 8.31 17.27 3.19
C ARG A 53 8.29 18.62 3.90
N ILE A 54 7.84 18.62 5.15
CA ILE A 54 7.97 19.78 6.07
C ILE A 54 9.35 19.70 6.75
N PRO A 55 10.03 20.84 6.98
CA PRO A 55 11.20 20.87 7.85
C PRO A 55 10.87 20.41 9.28
N ALA A 56 11.59 19.40 9.77
CA ALA A 56 11.33 18.85 11.11
C ALA A 56 11.59 19.85 12.25
N GLU A 57 12.49 20.81 12.03
CA GLU A 57 12.79 21.87 13.00
C GLU A 57 11.61 22.84 13.13
N LEU A 58 10.95 23.18 12.02
CA LEU A 58 9.78 24.07 12.03
C LEU A 58 8.63 23.48 12.85
N LEU A 59 8.33 22.18 12.67
CA LEU A 59 7.27 21.53 13.45
C LEU A 59 7.58 21.54 14.94
N LYS A 60 8.86 21.42 15.31
CA LYS A 60 9.29 21.53 16.70
C LYS A 60 9.18 22.96 17.23
N THR A 61 9.55 23.97 16.43
CA THR A 61 9.45 25.38 16.86
C THR A 61 7.99 25.80 17.03
N LEU A 62 7.12 25.51 16.04
CA LEU A 62 5.68 25.76 16.12
C LEU A 62 5.04 25.01 17.30
N GLY A 63 5.38 23.72 17.45
CA GLY A 63 4.91 22.95 18.58
C GLY A 63 5.37 23.52 19.91
N ASN A 64 6.60 24.04 19.99
CA ASN A 64 7.14 24.63 21.22
C ASN A 64 6.55 26.01 21.53
N SER A 65 6.24 26.85 20.54
CA SER A 65 5.57 28.14 20.77
C SER A 65 4.13 27.95 21.26
N LEU A 66 3.43 26.94 20.76
CA LEU A 66 2.07 26.63 21.18
C LEU A 66 2.01 25.99 22.58
N LYS A 67 3.07 25.31 23.05
CA LYS A 67 3.11 24.70 24.40
C LYS A 67 2.86 25.70 25.54
N THR A 68 3.21 26.96 25.35
CA THR A 68 3.11 28.01 26.37
C THR A 68 1.81 28.81 26.30
N GLN A 69 0.94 28.52 25.32
CA GLN A 69 -0.32 29.22 25.15
C GLN A 69 -1.47 28.42 25.80
N GLU A 70 -2.38 29.12 26.48
CA GLU A 70 -3.69 28.55 26.82
C GLU A 70 -4.48 28.34 25.51
N PRO A 71 -5.15 27.20 25.31
CA PRO A 71 -5.47 26.13 26.28
C PRO A 71 -4.48 24.94 26.29
N PHE A 72 -3.37 25.02 25.56
CA PHE A 72 -2.48 23.89 25.30
C PHE A 72 -1.48 23.61 26.42
N THR A 73 -1.33 24.52 27.36
CA THR A 73 -0.44 24.46 28.52
C THR A 73 -0.76 23.31 29.49
N GLY A 74 0.30 22.80 30.15
CA GLY A 74 0.18 21.76 31.18
C GLY A 74 -0.07 20.34 30.67
N GLN A 75 0.00 20.12 29.35
CA GLN A 75 -0.13 18.79 28.76
C GLN A 75 1.16 17.95 28.94
N PRO A 76 1.07 16.62 29.06
CA PRO A 76 2.26 15.78 29.15
C PRO A 76 3.17 15.88 27.91
N GLY A 77 4.50 15.87 28.11
CA GLY A 77 5.50 15.95 27.03
C GLY A 77 5.29 14.94 25.89
N ARG A 78 4.78 13.75 26.22
CA ARG A 78 4.47 12.69 25.25
C ARG A 78 3.34 13.05 24.30
N PHE A 79 2.33 13.76 24.78
CA PHE A 79 1.21 14.19 23.94
C PHE A 79 1.67 15.22 22.91
N TYR A 80 2.54 16.17 23.30
CA TYR A 80 3.09 17.13 22.33
C TYR A 80 3.91 16.43 21.24
N THR A 81 4.73 15.46 21.65
CA THR A 81 5.55 14.69 20.71
C THR A 81 4.68 13.88 19.75
N SER A 82 3.68 13.17 20.29
CA SER A 82 2.73 12.40 19.49
C SER A 82 1.94 13.27 18.52
N ALA A 83 1.49 14.45 18.96
CA ALA A 83 0.74 15.39 18.13
C ALA A 83 1.60 15.90 16.96
N ILE A 84 2.84 16.33 17.24
CA ILE A 84 3.78 16.80 16.22
C ILE A 84 4.07 15.69 15.19
N THR A 85 4.35 14.47 15.64
CA THR A 85 4.62 13.34 14.72
C THR A 85 3.38 12.98 13.89
N LEU A 86 2.18 13.05 14.48
CA LEU A 86 0.94 12.80 13.76
C LEU A 86 0.76 13.80 12.62
N VAL A 87 1.00 15.09 12.88
CA VAL A 87 0.90 16.15 11.87
C VAL A 87 1.93 15.96 10.76
N ASP A 88 3.19 15.66 11.11
CA ASP A 88 4.24 15.34 10.11
C ASP A 88 3.79 14.20 9.19
N TYR A 89 3.26 13.11 9.76
CA TYR A 89 2.80 11.96 8.99
C TYR A 89 1.61 12.30 8.08
N LEU A 90 0.65 13.10 8.57
CA LEU A 90 -0.50 13.55 7.78
C LEU A 90 -0.06 14.36 6.56
N TYR A 91 0.81 15.35 6.75
CA TYR A 91 1.32 16.16 5.65
C TYR A 91 2.22 15.39 4.70
N LYS A 92 3.10 14.53 5.21
CA LYS A 92 3.93 13.65 4.38
C LYS A 92 3.08 12.78 3.45
N SER A 93 2.00 12.20 3.98
CA SER A 93 1.05 11.41 3.20
C SER A 93 0.31 12.27 2.17
N TRP A 94 -0.13 13.46 2.57
CA TRP A 94 -0.83 14.40 1.69
C TRP A 94 0.06 14.92 0.56
N PHE A 95 1.30 15.33 0.85
CA PHE A 95 2.26 15.77 -0.17
C PHE A 95 2.60 14.66 -1.17
N ALA A 96 2.75 13.42 -0.71
CA ALA A 96 2.96 12.28 -1.61
C ALA A 96 1.79 12.10 -2.60
N LEU A 97 0.55 12.28 -2.13
CA LEU A 97 -0.64 12.27 -2.98
C LEU A 97 -0.66 13.45 -3.95
N GLN A 98 -0.34 14.68 -3.49
CA GLN A 98 -0.33 15.86 -4.34
C GLN A 98 0.75 15.80 -5.42
N LYS A 99 1.97 15.35 -5.08
CA LYS A 99 3.05 15.14 -6.04
C LYS A 99 2.65 14.14 -7.11
N ARG A 100 2.01 13.03 -6.72
CA ARG A 100 1.48 12.04 -7.66
C ARG A 100 0.41 12.64 -8.58
N ARG A 101 -0.50 13.47 -8.07
CA ARG A 101 -1.51 14.17 -8.88
C ARG A 101 -0.87 15.17 -9.84
N LYS A 102 0.09 15.97 -9.39
CA LYS A 102 0.84 16.94 -10.23
C LYS A 102 1.51 16.21 -11.40
N GLN A 103 2.23 15.13 -11.12
CA GLN A 103 2.84 14.28 -12.16
C GLN A 103 1.80 13.68 -13.13
N GLN A 104 0.62 13.29 -12.64
CA GLN A 104 -0.46 12.80 -13.50
C GLN A 104 -1.04 13.90 -14.39
N ILE A 105 -1.18 15.12 -13.87
CA ILE A 105 -1.63 16.27 -14.65
C ILE A 105 -0.60 16.62 -15.71
N GLU A 106 0.67 16.80 -15.32
CA GLU A 106 1.77 17.11 -16.25
C GLU A 106 1.86 16.07 -17.37
N GLY A 107 1.81 14.78 -17.01
CA GLY A 107 1.81 13.69 -18.00
C GLY A 107 0.61 13.73 -18.95
N LYS A 108 -0.60 14.05 -18.45
CA LYS A 108 -1.81 14.15 -19.27
C LYS A 108 -1.86 15.43 -20.11
N GLN A 109 -1.37 16.55 -19.60
CA GLN A 109 -1.25 17.81 -20.34
C GLN A 109 -0.22 17.67 -21.46
N ARG A 110 0.92 17.06 -21.17
CA ARG A 110 1.93 16.71 -22.17
C ARG A 110 1.34 15.79 -23.25
N TRP A 111 0.53 14.81 -22.85
CA TRP A 111 -0.19 13.95 -23.79
C TRP A 111 -1.18 14.74 -24.65
N LEU A 112 -2.01 15.61 -24.06
CA LEU A 112 -2.95 16.44 -24.81
C LEU A 112 -2.25 17.41 -25.79
N LYS A 113 -1.12 17.98 -25.39
CA LYS A 113 -0.32 18.86 -26.26
C LYS A 113 0.23 18.12 -27.49
N MET A 114 0.56 16.85 -27.32
CA MET A 114 1.03 15.98 -28.40
C MET A 114 -0.14 15.46 -29.27
N LEU A 115 -1.32 15.27 -28.68
CA LEU A 115 -2.47 14.65 -29.33
C LEU A 115 -3.15 15.63 -30.30
N LYS A 116 -2.72 15.58 -31.57
CA LYS A 116 -3.24 16.38 -32.67
C LYS A 116 -4.11 15.52 -33.61
N SER A 117 -5.13 16.14 -34.21
CA SER A 117 -5.93 15.49 -35.25
C SER A 117 -5.10 15.29 -36.51
N ASP A 118 -5.54 14.39 -37.38
CA ASP A 118 -4.90 14.16 -38.68
C ASP A 118 -4.80 15.46 -39.51
N GLN A 119 -5.84 16.30 -39.48
CA GLN A 119 -5.85 17.63 -40.11
C GLN A 119 -4.87 18.62 -39.44
N GLU A 120 -4.77 18.61 -38.11
CA GLU A 120 -3.83 19.45 -37.36
C GLU A 120 -2.36 19.05 -37.64
N LEU A 121 -2.09 17.76 -37.87
CA LEU A 121 -0.76 17.24 -38.22
C LEU A 121 -0.37 17.61 -39.65
N GLU A 122 -1.29 17.57 -40.61
CA GLU A 122 -1.05 18.02 -41.99
C GLU A 122 -0.74 19.52 -42.05
N GLN A 123 -1.49 20.34 -41.30
CA GLN A 123 -1.27 21.78 -41.22
C GLN A 123 0.08 22.15 -40.59
N GLU A 124 0.50 21.45 -39.53
CA GLU A 124 1.78 21.72 -38.85
C GLU A 124 3.00 21.25 -39.64
N SER A 125 2.87 20.15 -40.39
CA SER A 125 3.95 19.61 -41.23
C SER A 125 3.98 20.18 -42.65
N GLN A 126 2.96 20.96 -43.05
CA GLN A 126 2.74 21.43 -44.43
C GLN A 126 2.81 20.29 -45.46
N SER A 127 2.48 19.08 -45.03
CA SER A 127 2.66 17.84 -45.79
C SER A 127 1.38 17.01 -45.73
N SER A 128 1.10 16.23 -46.76
CA SER A 128 -0.06 15.33 -46.76
C SER A 128 0.12 14.20 -45.75
N LEU A 129 -0.99 13.67 -45.26
CA LEU A 129 -1.00 12.58 -44.28
C LEU A 129 -0.27 11.32 -44.76
N GLU A 130 -0.22 11.07 -46.07
CA GLU A 130 0.57 9.99 -46.66
C GLU A 130 2.08 10.18 -46.46
N VAL A 131 2.58 11.41 -46.56
CA VAL A 131 3.99 11.73 -46.29
C VAL A 131 4.31 11.55 -44.81
N ILE A 132 3.37 11.91 -43.92
CA ILE A 132 3.49 11.68 -42.47
C ILE A 132 3.49 10.17 -42.16
N ARG A 133 2.62 9.38 -42.79
CA ARG A 133 2.58 7.91 -42.67
C ARG A 133 3.90 7.29 -43.16
N ASN A 134 4.46 7.75 -44.27
CA ASN A 134 5.75 7.28 -44.80
C ASN A 134 6.94 7.65 -43.91
N LYS A 135 6.92 8.83 -43.29
CA LYS A 135 7.93 9.19 -42.30
C LYS A 135 7.76 8.37 -41.01
N ALA A 136 6.52 8.07 -40.62
CA ALA A 136 6.21 7.21 -39.49
C ALA A 136 6.67 5.76 -39.72
N THR A 137 6.51 5.18 -40.92
CA THR A 137 7.05 3.85 -41.25
C THR A 137 8.58 3.85 -41.20
N GLU A 138 9.23 4.91 -41.69
CA GLU A 138 10.69 5.08 -41.62
C GLU A 138 11.18 5.13 -40.16
N LEU A 139 10.53 5.92 -39.30
CA LEU A 139 10.89 6.00 -37.88
C LEU A 139 10.56 4.70 -37.13
N PHE A 140 9.43 4.08 -37.45
CA PHE A 140 9.05 2.81 -36.85
C PHE A 140 10.06 1.71 -37.18
N SER A 141 10.52 1.62 -38.44
CA SER A 141 11.55 0.66 -38.84
C SER A 141 12.94 0.97 -38.24
N LYS A 142 13.27 2.25 -38.01
CA LYS A 142 14.52 2.67 -37.35
C LYS A 142 14.59 2.28 -35.87
N PHE A 143 13.49 2.39 -35.14
CA PHE A 143 13.46 2.19 -33.68
C PHE A 143 12.95 0.82 -33.22
N THR A 144 12.37 0.03 -34.14
CA THR A 144 12.05 -1.37 -33.87
C THR A 144 13.31 -2.21 -34.10
N PRO A 145 13.89 -2.87 -33.08
CA PRO A 145 15.02 -3.76 -33.31
C PRO A 145 14.57 -4.88 -34.26
N GLN A 146 15.37 -5.14 -35.30
CA GLN A 146 15.16 -6.23 -36.28
C GLN A 146 15.12 -7.64 -35.65
N SER A 147 15.13 -7.78 -34.32
CA SER A 147 15.03 -9.05 -33.60
C SER A 147 13.60 -9.57 -33.41
N ASP A 148 12.55 -8.74 -33.58
CA ASP A 148 11.17 -9.22 -33.45
C ASP A 148 10.58 -9.77 -34.77
N SER A 149 11.19 -9.46 -35.92
CA SER A 149 10.82 -10.06 -37.21
C SER A 149 11.39 -11.47 -37.41
N GLU A 150 12.47 -11.85 -36.69
CA GLU A 150 13.01 -13.22 -36.70
C GLU A 150 12.31 -14.15 -35.70
N ALA A 151 11.75 -13.63 -34.60
CA ALA A 151 10.99 -14.43 -33.63
C ALA A 151 9.65 -14.95 -34.21
N LEU A 152 9.09 -14.24 -35.20
CA LEU A 152 7.90 -14.69 -35.95
C LEU A 152 8.25 -15.73 -37.05
N ARG A 153 9.53 -15.90 -37.42
CA ARG A 153 9.96 -16.84 -38.48
C ARG A 153 10.70 -18.09 -37.97
N ARG A 154 11.14 -18.14 -36.71
CA ARG A 154 11.97 -19.24 -36.15
C ARG A 154 11.22 -20.43 -35.52
N ASN A 155 9.89 -20.51 -35.63
CA ASN A 155 9.14 -21.71 -35.20
C ASN A 155 9.00 -22.80 -36.28
N GLN A 156 9.79 -22.74 -37.35
CA GLN A 156 9.96 -23.85 -38.28
C GLN A 156 11.46 -24.12 -38.45
N ASN A 157 11.87 -25.32 -38.04
CA ASN A 157 13.14 -26.00 -38.29
C ASN A 157 14.30 -25.73 -37.32
N ASP A 158 14.32 -26.57 -36.28
CA ASP A 158 15.52 -26.98 -35.54
C ASP A 158 16.47 -27.77 -36.46
N LYS A 159 17.74 -27.36 -36.57
CA LYS A 159 18.95 -28.21 -36.37
C LYS A 159 20.25 -27.54 -36.86
N GLN A 160 21.22 -27.58 -35.94
CA GLN A 160 22.69 -27.66 -36.13
C GLN A 160 23.58 -26.40 -36.22
N LYS A 161 24.53 -26.42 -35.25
CA LYS A 161 25.96 -26.08 -35.25
C LYS A 161 26.43 -24.70 -34.76
N LYS A 162 27.20 -24.81 -33.65
CA LYS A 162 28.05 -23.84 -32.94
C LYS A 162 29.13 -23.21 -33.84
N VAL A 163 29.44 -21.91 -33.65
CA VAL A 163 30.82 -21.37 -33.53
C VAL A 163 30.80 -20.07 -32.69
N LYS A 164 31.80 -19.94 -31.79
CA LYS A 164 32.10 -18.80 -30.90
C LYS A 164 32.65 -17.59 -31.67
N LYS A 165 32.35 -16.35 -31.23
CA LYS A 165 33.36 -15.31 -30.95
C LYS A 165 32.80 -14.12 -30.15
N THR A 166 33.60 -13.75 -29.16
CA THR A 166 33.55 -12.66 -28.18
C THR A 166 33.45 -11.24 -28.76
N LYS A 167 32.68 -10.36 -28.10
CA LYS A 167 33.15 -9.05 -27.59
C LYS A 167 32.07 -8.34 -26.75
N LYS A 168 32.53 -7.71 -25.66
CA LYS A 168 31.77 -6.95 -24.65
C LYS A 168 30.74 -6.01 -25.26
N SER A 169 29.48 -6.08 -24.81
CA SER A 169 28.54 -4.97 -24.93
C SER A 169 27.70 -4.79 -23.67
N THR A 170 27.66 -3.53 -23.26
CA THR A 170 26.91 -2.94 -22.16
C THR A 170 25.42 -3.28 -22.31
N LYS A 171 24.80 -3.83 -21.26
CA LYS A 171 23.36 -4.18 -21.22
C LYS A 171 22.49 -2.98 -21.67
N PRO A 172 21.74 -3.04 -22.79
CA PRO A 172 20.71 -2.05 -23.05
C PRO A 172 19.48 -2.44 -22.23
N LYS A 173 19.06 -1.55 -21.33
CA LYS A 173 17.72 -1.63 -20.72
C LYS A 173 16.72 -1.55 -21.88
N THR A 174 15.94 -2.61 -22.11
CA THR A 174 14.82 -2.60 -23.06
C THR A 174 13.77 -1.60 -22.58
N SER A 175 13.92 -0.33 -22.94
CA SER A 175 12.84 0.65 -22.91
C SER A 175 11.78 0.22 -23.93
N SER A 176 10.50 0.22 -23.55
CA SER A 176 9.44 -0.09 -24.53
C SER A 176 9.51 0.92 -25.67
N ILE A 177 9.25 0.50 -26.91
CA ILE A 177 9.24 1.34 -28.13
C ILE A 177 8.49 2.67 -27.91
N PHE A 178 7.37 2.62 -27.18
CA PHE A 178 6.61 3.80 -26.77
C PHE A 178 7.45 4.87 -26.04
N LYS A 179 8.36 4.47 -25.14
CA LYS A 179 9.23 5.40 -24.40
C LYS A 179 10.28 6.03 -25.31
N ILE A 180 10.77 5.25 -26.29
CA ILE A 180 11.76 5.71 -27.26
C ILE A 180 11.10 6.78 -28.14
N PHE A 181 9.93 6.51 -28.72
CA PHE A 181 9.19 7.52 -29.49
C PHE A 181 8.82 8.75 -28.66
N LEU A 182 8.46 8.56 -27.39
CA LEU A 182 8.13 9.67 -26.51
C LEU A 182 9.34 10.58 -26.19
N SER A 183 10.54 10.01 -26.02
CA SER A 183 11.77 10.80 -25.85
C SER A 183 12.21 11.47 -27.14
N THR A 184 12.16 10.75 -28.27
CA THR A 184 12.53 11.31 -29.58
C THR A 184 11.59 12.44 -30.01
N TYR A 185 10.31 12.38 -29.63
CA TYR A 185 9.36 13.48 -29.88
C TYR A 185 9.74 14.77 -29.11
N GLU A 186 10.39 14.67 -27.95
CA GLU A 186 10.84 15.85 -27.19
C GLU A 186 12.10 16.49 -27.77
N GLU A 187 12.96 15.67 -28.38
CA GLU A 187 14.26 16.08 -28.94
C GLU A 187 14.14 16.50 -30.42
N ALA A 188 13.04 16.14 -31.10
CA ALA A 188 12.84 16.44 -32.51
C ALA A 188 12.49 17.93 -32.75
N GLU A 189 13.39 18.64 -33.42
CA GLU A 189 13.18 20.01 -33.89
C GLU A 189 12.44 20.06 -35.23
N GLU A 190 12.57 19.02 -36.06
CA GLU A 190 11.95 18.96 -37.39
C GLU A 190 10.43 18.71 -37.31
N PRO A 191 9.59 19.60 -37.88
CA PRO A 191 8.13 19.51 -37.80
C PRO A 191 7.56 18.20 -38.34
N LEU A 192 8.08 17.70 -39.47
CA LEU A 192 7.61 16.46 -40.11
C LEU A 192 7.90 15.23 -39.25
N THR A 193 9.12 15.13 -38.70
CA THR A 193 9.53 14.06 -37.79
C THR A 193 8.72 14.08 -36.50
N ARG A 194 8.42 15.28 -35.98
CA ARG A 194 7.58 15.47 -34.80
C ARG A 194 6.12 15.05 -35.04
N CYS A 195 5.55 15.39 -36.20
CA CYS A 195 4.20 14.99 -36.59
C CYS A 195 4.09 13.47 -36.80
N ALA A 196 5.09 12.85 -37.42
CA ALA A 196 5.14 11.40 -37.61
C ALA A 196 5.23 10.62 -36.28
N LEU A 197 6.01 11.12 -35.31
CA LEU A 197 6.07 10.55 -33.96
C LEU A 197 4.75 10.74 -33.19
N ALA A 198 4.10 11.91 -33.30
CA ALA A 198 2.78 12.13 -32.71
C ALA A 198 1.72 11.19 -33.30
N TYR A 199 1.74 10.98 -34.61
CA TYR A 199 0.86 10.03 -35.31
C TYR A 199 1.05 8.59 -34.78
N LEU A 200 2.30 8.12 -34.68
CA LEU A 200 2.61 6.81 -34.10
C LEU A 200 2.14 6.70 -32.65
N LEU A 201 2.40 7.71 -31.82
CA LEU A 201 2.01 7.70 -30.42
C LEU A 201 0.47 7.70 -30.25
N LYS A 202 -0.25 8.49 -31.05
CA LYS A 202 -1.74 8.53 -31.08
C LYS A 202 -2.34 7.16 -31.37
N ASN A 203 -1.75 6.42 -32.30
CA ASN A 203 -2.22 5.11 -32.77
C ASN A 203 -1.57 3.92 -32.05
N ASN A 204 -1.14 4.07 -30.79
CA ASN A 204 -0.51 3.00 -29.99
C ASN A 204 0.73 2.36 -30.64
N CYS A 205 1.55 3.17 -31.31
CA CYS A 205 2.72 2.74 -32.10
C CYS A 205 2.33 1.81 -33.27
N GLN A 206 1.15 2.01 -33.86
CA GLN A 206 0.71 1.32 -35.06
C GLN A 206 0.42 2.33 -36.18
N ILE A 207 0.47 1.83 -37.41
CA ILE A 207 0.16 2.60 -38.61
C ILE A 207 -1.19 2.10 -39.08
N SER A 208 -2.21 2.95 -38.99
CA SER A 208 -3.57 2.63 -39.43
C SER A 208 -3.72 3.08 -40.88
N GLU A 209 -4.25 2.19 -41.72
CA GLU A 209 -4.67 2.52 -43.09
C GLU A 209 -6.05 3.20 -43.11
N LEU A 210 -6.83 3.07 -42.02
CA LEU A 210 -8.12 3.72 -41.86
C LEU A 210 -7.92 5.17 -41.40
N ASP A 211 -8.69 6.06 -42.01
CA ASP A 211 -8.73 7.48 -41.65
C ASP A 211 -9.37 7.70 -40.28
N GLU A 212 -8.93 8.76 -39.60
CA GLU A 212 -9.43 9.11 -38.27
C GLU A 212 -10.91 9.47 -38.30
N ASN A 213 -11.69 8.93 -37.34
CA ASN A 213 -13.02 9.43 -37.06
C ASN A 213 -12.92 10.72 -36.21
N PRO A 214 -13.28 11.90 -36.76
CA PRO A 214 -13.13 13.18 -36.07
C PRO A 214 -14.01 13.30 -34.82
N GLU A 215 -15.20 12.69 -34.82
CA GLU A 215 -16.10 12.68 -33.65
C GLU A 215 -15.55 11.83 -32.50
N GLU A 216 -14.93 10.69 -32.82
CA GLU A 216 -14.31 9.84 -31.81
C GLU A 216 -13.06 10.49 -31.22
N PHE A 217 -12.25 11.15 -32.05
CA PHE A 217 -11.08 11.91 -31.61
C PHE A 217 -11.46 13.06 -30.69
N THR A 218 -12.41 13.91 -31.09
CA THR A 218 -12.88 15.05 -30.28
C THR A 218 -13.47 14.59 -28.95
N ARG A 219 -14.26 13.51 -28.95
CA ARG A 219 -14.78 12.89 -27.71
C ARG A 219 -13.67 12.36 -26.80
N ASN A 220 -12.65 11.71 -27.37
CA ASN A 220 -11.51 11.19 -26.61
C ASN A 220 -10.64 12.32 -26.03
N LYS A 221 -10.39 13.39 -26.79
CA LYS A 221 -9.68 14.61 -26.37
C LYS A 221 -10.45 15.31 -25.24
N ARG A 222 -11.76 15.55 -25.42
CA ARG A 222 -12.62 16.16 -24.39
C ARG A 222 -12.68 15.33 -23.10
N ARG A 223 -12.73 14.00 -23.21
CA ARG A 223 -12.66 13.10 -22.04
C ARG A 223 -11.36 13.28 -21.26
N LYS A 224 -10.22 13.46 -21.95
CA LYS A 224 -8.92 13.68 -21.33
C LYS A 224 -8.80 15.07 -20.69
N GLU A 225 -9.37 16.09 -21.33
CA GLU A 225 -9.49 17.44 -20.74
C GLU A 225 -10.31 17.42 -19.46
N ILE A 226 -11.50 16.81 -19.46
CA ILE A 226 -12.34 16.65 -18.26
C ILE A 226 -11.57 15.87 -17.17
N GLU A 227 -10.76 14.88 -17.56
CA GLU A 227 -9.93 14.13 -16.61
C GLU A 227 -8.83 15.02 -15.98
N ILE A 228 -8.29 15.98 -16.73
CA ILE A 228 -7.32 16.96 -16.24
C ILE A 228 -8.02 18.01 -15.38
N GLU A 229 -9.15 18.56 -15.81
CA GLU A 229 -9.98 19.50 -15.03
C GLU A 229 -10.31 18.89 -13.67
N ARG A 230 -10.85 17.67 -13.64
CA ARG A 230 -11.10 16.94 -12.38
C ARG A 230 -9.86 16.74 -11.53
N LEU A 231 -8.71 16.44 -12.15
CA LEU A 231 -7.46 16.31 -11.39
C LEU A 231 -6.97 17.65 -10.86
N LYS A 232 -7.15 18.75 -11.59
CA LYS A 232 -6.84 20.11 -11.14
C LYS A 232 -7.74 20.50 -9.97
N ASP A 233 -9.04 20.24 -10.04
CA ASP A 233 -9.99 20.44 -8.95
C ASP A 233 -9.61 19.59 -7.72
N GLN A 234 -9.16 18.36 -7.95
CA GLN A 234 -8.63 17.49 -6.89
C GLN A 234 -7.25 17.93 -6.39
N LEU A 235 -6.46 18.68 -7.16
CA LEU A 235 -5.19 19.23 -6.71
C LEU A 235 -5.42 20.46 -5.83
N GLN A 236 -6.44 21.25 -6.17
CA GLN A 236 -7.05 22.25 -5.30
C GLN A 236 -7.75 21.62 -4.08
N SER A 237 -7.73 20.29 -3.91
CA SER A 237 -8.32 19.64 -2.75
C SER A 237 -7.69 20.17 -1.46
N ARG A 238 -8.57 20.35 -0.47
CA ARG A 238 -8.32 20.95 0.82
C ARG A 238 -7.10 20.36 1.55
N ILE A 239 -6.34 21.27 2.16
CA ILE A 239 -5.28 21.02 3.14
C ILE A 239 -5.80 20.04 4.20
N PRO A 240 -4.95 19.16 4.78
CA PRO A 240 -5.36 18.31 5.90
C PRO A 240 -6.09 19.10 6.98
N LYS A 241 -7.35 18.72 7.25
CA LYS A 241 -8.20 19.39 8.24
C LYS A 241 -8.14 18.71 9.59
N GLY A 242 -8.37 19.50 10.63
CA GLY A 242 -8.58 19.04 11.99
C GLY A 242 -9.83 18.18 12.19
N ARG A 243 -10.05 17.80 13.45
CA ARG A 243 -11.29 17.17 13.93
C ARG A 243 -12.14 18.21 14.65
N ASP A 244 -13.39 18.30 14.23
CA ASP A 244 -14.43 19.02 14.94
C ASP A 244 -15.11 18.04 15.92
N LEU A 245 -14.87 18.24 17.22
CA LEU A 245 -15.44 17.42 18.30
C LEU A 245 -16.76 18.01 18.83
N THR A 246 -16.95 19.33 18.72
CA THR A 246 -18.12 20.06 19.24
C THR A 246 -19.24 20.09 18.21
N GLY A 247 -18.92 19.98 16.92
CA GLY A 247 -19.87 20.11 15.83
C GLY A 247 -20.15 21.57 15.46
N GLU A 248 -19.38 22.51 16.02
CA GLU A 248 -19.56 23.95 15.80
C GLU A 248 -19.32 24.32 14.33
N GLU A 249 -18.27 23.79 13.69
CA GLU A 249 -18.02 24.09 12.26
C GLU A 249 -19.20 23.60 11.39
N TRP A 250 -19.80 22.48 11.77
CA TRP A 250 -20.97 21.94 11.06
C TRP A 250 -22.20 22.81 11.28
N LEU A 251 -22.45 23.26 12.51
CA LEU A 251 -23.57 24.14 12.85
C LEU A 251 -23.43 25.52 12.18
N GLU A 252 -22.25 26.13 12.23
CA GLU A 252 -21.95 27.38 11.53
C GLU A 252 -22.16 27.24 10.03
N THR A 253 -21.69 26.13 9.43
CA THR A 253 -21.90 25.89 8.00
C THR A 253 -23.37 25.67 7.66
N LEU A 254 -24.13 25.01 8.55
CA LEU A 254 -25.57 24.83 8.38
C LEU A 254 -26.30 26.18 8.44
N GLU A 255 -25.94 27.02 9.40
CA GLU A 255 -26.48 28.37 9.56
C GLU A 255 -26.22 29.20 8.30
N ILE A 256 -24.96 29.25 7.85
CA ILE A 256 -24.57 29.94 6.60
C ILE A 256 -25.37 29.40 5.41
N ALA A 257 -25.46 28.08 5.25
CA ALA A 257 -26.19 27.46 4.13
C ALA A 257 -27.70 27.68 4.19
N THR A 258 -28.25 27.96 5.37
CA THR A 258 -29.68 28.24 5.56
C THR A 258 -30.01 29.70 5.25
N PHE A 259 -29.13 30.64 5.63
CA PHE A 259 -29.37 32.07 5.50
C PHE A 259 -28.77 32.71 4.24
N ASN A 260 -27.78 32.07 3.61
CA ASN A 260 -27.08 32.64 2.45
C ASN A 260 -27.21 31.75 1.20
N VAL A 261 -27.13 32.39 0.03
CA VAL A 261 -26.98 31.71 -1.26
C VAL A 261 -25.49 31.67 -1.60
N PRO A 262 -24.92 30.50 -1.97
CA PRO A 262 -23.51 30.41 -2.29
C PRO A 262 -23.20 31.28 -3.52
N GLN A 263 -22.11 32.05 -3.46
CA GLN A 263 -21.71 32.98 -4.52
C GLN A 263 -21.18 32.25 -5.75
N ASN A 264 -20.66 31.02 -5.58
CA ASN A 264 -20.16 30.21 -6.68
C ASN A 264 -20.33 28.70 -6.41
N GLU A 265 -20.15 27.88 -7.45
CA GLU A 265 -20.29 26.42 -7.37
C GLU A 265 -19.26 25.80 -6.41
N ASN A 266 -18.09 26.42 -6.25
CA ASN A 266 -17.05 25.94 -5.34
C ASN A 266 -17.44 26.12 -3.87
N GLU A 267 -18.12 27.21 -3.55
CA GLU A 267 -18.68 27.53 -2.24
C GLU A 267 -19.88 26.61 -1.94
N ALA A 268 -20.77 26.40 -2.92
CA ALA A 268 -21.85 25.42 -2.79
C ALA A 268 -21.31 24.01 -2.49
N LYS A 269 -20.31 23.56 -3.26
CA LYS A 269 -19.61 22.28 -3.02
C LYS A 269 -18.90 22.28 -1.66
N ALA A 270 -18.37 23.41 -1.23
CA ALA A 270 -17.68 23.56 0.04
C ALA A 270 -18.60 23.35 1.24
N TRP A 271 -19.79 23.96 1.22
CA TRP A 271 -20.83 23.81 2.23
C TRP A 271 -21.40 22.40 2.22
N GLN A 272 -21.77 21.89 1.04
CA GLN A 272 -22.27 20.52 0.88
C GLN A 272 -21.27 19.49 1.41
N ALA A 273 -19.98 19.65 1.09
CA ALA A 273 -18.94 18.75 1.56
C ALA A 273 -18.72 18.82 3.08
N ALA A 274 -18.93 19.98 3.71
CA ALA A 274 -18.86 20.13 5.16
C ALA A 274 -20.08 19.47 5.83
N LEU A 275 -21.28 19.71 5.31
CA LEU A 275 -22.53 19.16 5.86
C LEU A 275 -22.65 17.64 5.69
N LEU A 276 -22.17 17.09 4.57
CA LEU A 276 -22.16 15.64 4.30
C LEU A 276 -20.98 14.92 4.99
N ARG A 277 -20.03 15.65 5.58
CA ARG A 277 -18.88 15.03 6.24
C ARG A 277 -19.36 14.32 7.51
N LYS A 278 -19.07 13.02 7.62
CA LYS A 278 -19.16 12.34 8.92
C LYS A 278 -18.17 13.00 9.88
N THR A 279 -18.66 13.72 10.88
CA THR A 279 -17.85 14.32 11.92
C THR A 279 -17.16 13.22 12.72
N ALA A 280 -15.89 13.46 13.08
CA ALA A 280 -15.13 12.53 13.89
C ALA A 280 -15.35 12.91 15.35
N ASN A 281 -16.37 12.32 15.99
CA ASN A 281 -16.79 12.66 17.36
C ASN A 281 -15.85 12.14 18.46
N VAL A 282 -14.60 11.79 18.11
CA VAL A 282 -13.61 11.23 19.03
C VAL A 282 -12.27 11.92 18.82
N PRO A 283 -11.50 12.17 19.90
CA PRO A 283 -10.24 12.90 19.82
C PRO A 283 -9.17 12.16 19.02
N PHE A 284 -8.14 12.88 18.58
CA PHE A 284 -6.99 12.28 17.93
C PHE A 284 -6.30 11.26 18.85
N PRO A 285 -5.78 10.16 18.27
CA PRO A 285 -5.06 9.14 19.01
C PRO A 285 -3.73 9.67 19.58
N VAL A 286 -3.23 9.01 20.62
CA VAL A 286 -1.90 9.28 21.17
C VAL A 286 -1.01 8.06 20.95
N ALA A 287 0.13 8.28 20.29
CA ALA A 287 1.12 7.27 19.96
C ALA A 287 2.24 7.24 21.01
N TYR A 288 2.62 6.02 21.37
CA TYR A 288 3.73 5.67 22.24
C TYR A 288 4.73 4.88 21.40
N GLU A 289 5.71 5.59 20.84
CA GLU A 289 6.61 5.04 19.82
C GLU A 289 7.70 4.13 20.39
N SER A 290 7.99 4.23 21.69
CA SER A 290 8.94 3.36 22.37
C SER A 290 8.23 2.28 23.17
N ASN A 291 8.82 1.09 23.18
CA ASN A 291 8.39 -0.01 24.02
C ASN A 291 8.57 0.27 25.53
N GLU A 292 9.46 1.18 25.88
CA GLU A 292 9.67 1.67 27.26
C GLU A 292 8.66 2.75 27.67
N ASP A 293 7.81 3.20 26.76
CA ASP A 293 6.79 4.21 27.07
C ASP A 293 5.61 3.65 27.90
N MET A 294 5.58 2.34 28.09
CA MET A 294 4.53 1.62 28.79
C MET A 294 5.12 0.81 29.94
N THR A 295 4.41 0.80 31.06
CA THR A 295 4.74 -0.03 32.22
C THR A 295 3.62 -1.03 32.46
N TRP A 296 3.96 -2.30 32.40
CA TRP A 296 3.07 -3.43 32.61
C TRP A 296 3.10 -3.86 34.06
N LEU A 297 1.94 -4.22 34.60
CA LEU A 297 1.74 -4.62 35.99
C LEU A 297 0.73 -5.77 36.05
N LYS A 298 0.80 -6.57 37.12
CA LYS A 298 -0.25 -7.51 37.52
C LYS A 298 -0.85 -7.07 38.86
N ASN A 299 -2.15 -7.24 39.02
CA ASN A 299 -2.78 -7.15 40.33
C ASN A 299 -2.81 -8.52 41.04
N ASP A 300 -3.27 -8.53 42.29
CA ASP A 300 -3.39 -9.73 43.13
C ASP A 300 -4.33 -10.80 42.53
N LYS A 301 -5.24 -10.38 41.63
CA LYS A 301 -6.15 -11.26 40.89
C LYS A 301 -5.57 -11.73 39.55
N ASN A 302 -4.27 -11.59 39.32
CA ASN A 302 -3.57 -11.93 38.07
C ASN A 302 -4.10 -11.23 36.80
N ARG A 303 -4.80 -10.10 36.95
CA ARG A 303 -5.22 -9.26 35.82
C ARG A 303 -4.09 -8.34 35.39
N LEU A 304 -3.97 -8.14 34.08
CA LEU A 304 -2.93 -7.31 33.48
C LEU A 304 -3.36 -5.84 33.44
N PHE A 305 -2.47 -4.97 33.88
CA PHE A 305 -2.62 -3.52 33.82
C PHE A 305 -1.48 -2.89 33.05
N VAL A 306 -1.75 -1.73 32.46
CA VAL A 306 -0.75 -0.89 31.79
C VAL A 306 -0.82 0.53 32.34
N ARG A 307 0.35 1.14 32.53
CA ARG A 307 0.54 2.58 32.76
C ARG A 307 1.26 3.17 31.57
N PHE A 308 0.86 4.37 31.18
CA PHE A 308 1.49 5.09 30.09
C PHE A 308 2.33 6.25 30.60
N ASN A 309 3.54 6.41 30.05
CA ASN A 309 4.41 7.52 30.40
C ASN A 309 3.71 8.86 30.09
N GLY A 310 3.71 9.77 31.06
CA GLY A 310 3.05 11.07 30.97
C GLY A 310 1.63 11.11 31.54
N LEU A 311 1.00 9.98 31.85
CA LEU A 311 -0.32 9.93 32.51
C LEU A 311 -0.22 9.74 34.04
N GLY A 312 0.94 10.02 34.63
CA GLY A 312 1.14 9.91 36.07
C GLY A 312 0.94 8.48 36.60
N LYS A 313 0.04 8.33 37.58
CA LYS A 313 -0.28 7.05 38.24
C LYS A 313 -1.48 6.32 37.62
N LEU A 314 -2.11 6.87 36.59
CA LEU A 314 -3.28 6.27 35.95
C LEU A 314 -2.97 4.86 35.44
N THR A 315 -3.79 3.90 35.83
CA THR A 315 -3.69 2.48 35.47
C THR A 315 -4.90 2.05 34.67
N PHE A 316 -4.64 1.30 33.60
CA PHE A 316 -5.69 0.77 32.73
C PHE A 316 -5.61 -0.77 32.73
N GLU A 317 -6.72 -1.42 33.03
CA GLU A 317 -6.90 -2.87 32.90
C GLU A 317 -6.96 -3.26 31.41
N ILE A 318 -6.24 -4.31 31.06
CA ILE A 318 -6.23 -4.87 29.70
C ILE A 318 -7.40 -5.84 29.57
N TYR A 319 -8.42 -5.44 28.82
CA TYR A 319 -9.55 -6.28 28.47
C TYR A 319 -9.38 -6.80 27.05
N CYS A 320 -8.93 -8.06 26.93
CA CYS A 320 -8.60 -8.68 25.64
C CYS A 320 -9.17 -10.09 25.53
N ASP A 321 -9.31 -10.56 24.29
CA ASP A 321 -9.68 -11.95 24.01
C ASP A 321 -8.57 -12.91 24.49
N LYS A 322 -8.98 -14.11 24.91
CA LYS A 322 -8.05 -15.19 25.31
C LYS A 322 -6.95 -15.46 24.27
N ARG A 323 -7.25 -15.26 22.99
CA ARG A 323 -6.31 -15.43 21.87
C ARG A 323 -5.16 -14.42 21.90
N HIS A 324 -5.35 -13.22 22.44
CA HIS A 324 -4.33 -12.18 22.51
C HIS A 324 -3.63 -12.09 23.86
N LEU A 325 -4.21 -12.71 24.92
CA LEU A 325 -3.69 -12.64 26.29
C LEU A 325 -2.21 -12.99 26.41
N HIS A 326 -1.75 -14.04 25.72
CA HIS A 326 -0.36 -14.49 25.74
C HIS A 326 0.62 -13.42 25.25
N TYR A 327 0.23 -12.53 24.32
CA TYR A 327 1.08 -11.43 23.88
C TYR A 327 1.28 -10.40 25.00
N PHE A 328 0.20 -10.03 25.70
CA PHE A 328 0.26 -9.06 26.79
C PHE A 328 1.02 -9.60 28.00
N GLN A 329 0.84 -10.89 28.32
CA GLN A 329 1.66 -11.57 29.33
C GLN A 329 3.14 -11.50 28.97
N ARG A 330 3.48 -11.69 27.68
CA ARG A 330 4.85 -11.62 27.22
C ARG A 330 5.47 -10.23 27.34
N PHE A 331 4.69 -9.17 27.16
CA PHE A 331 5.17 -7.80 27.36
C PHE A 331 5.57 -7.53 28.81
N LEU A 332 4.79 -8.05 29.76
CA LEU A 332 5.11 -7.99 31.18
C LEU A 332 6.38 -8.79 31.50
N GLU A 333 6.47 -10.03 31.03
CA GLU A 333 7.64 -10.89 31.25
C GLU A 333 8.93 -10.23 30.75
N ASP A 334 8.91 -9.66 29.54
CA ASP A 334 10.06 -8.94 28.97
C ASP A 334 10.51 -7.77 29.88
N GLN A 335 9.55 -7.04 30.46
CA GLN A 335 9.85 -5.93 31.35
C GLN A 335 10.34 -6.37 32.73
N GLU A 336 9.78 -7.44 33.29
CA GLU A 336 10.21 -8.02 34.57
C GLU A 336 11.63 -8.59 34.47
N ILE A 337 11.94 -9.34 33.40
CA ILE A 337 13.28 -9.88 33.15
C ILE A 337 14.31 -8.74 33.04
N LEU A 338 13.97 -7.65 32.33
CA LEU A 338 14.86 -6.49 32.23
C LEU A 338 15.10 -5.81 33.59
N ARG A 339 14.07 -5.70 34.43
CA ARG A 339 14.16 -5.12 35.78
C ARG A 339 15.00 -5.98 36.72
N ASN A 340 14.74 -7.29 36.74
CA ASN A 340 15.41 -8.24 37.64
C ASN A 340 16.90 -8.44 37.27
N SER A 341 17.23 -8.38 35.98
CA SER A 341 18.60 -8.53 35.47
C SER A 341 19.47 -7.27 35.57
N LYS A 342 19.03 -6.21 36.27
CA LYS A 342 19.75 -4.91 36.35
C LYS A 342 20.13 -4.36 34.97
N ARG A 343 19.26 -4.50 33.96
CA ARG A 343 19.46 -4.03 32.56
C ARG A 343 20.61 -4.72 31.81
N GLN A 344 20.89 -5.99 32.10
CA GLN A 344 21.81 -6.80 31.29
C GLN A 344 21.25 -7.12 29.90
N HIS A 345 19.93 -7.16 29.75
CA HIS A 345 19.26 -7.32 28.45
C HIS A 345 19.04 -5.98 27.75
N SER A 346 18.94 -6.02 26.41
CA SER A 346 18.60 -4.84 25.60
C SER A 346 17.09 -4.72 25.40
N SER A 347 16.46 -3.61 25.80
CA SER A 347 15.04 -3.35 25.51
C SER A 347 14.72 -3.39 24.01
N SER A 348 15.71 -3.18 23.14
CA SER A 348 15.54 -3.32 21.69
C SER A 348 15.14 -4.74 21.23
N LEU A 349 15.24 -5.74 22.11
CA LEU A 349 14.79 -7.13 21.88
C LEU A 349 13.44 -7.46 22.54
N PHE A 350 12.70 -6.47 23.03
CA PHE A 350 11.31 -6.68 23.44
C PHE A 350 10.43 -7.08 22.26
N THR A 351 9.41 -7.86 22.58
CA THR A 351 8.32 -8.22 21.66
C THR A 351 7.46 -7.01 21.27
N LEU A 352 7.09 -6.18 22.24
CA LEU A 352 6.40 -4.91 22.03
C LEU A 352 7.32 -3.90 21.33
N ARG A 353 6.81 -3.23 20.29
CA ARG A 353 7.52 -2.17 19.57
C ARG A 353 6.96 -0.79 19.89
N SER A 354 5.65 -0.65 19.78
CA SER A 354 4.95 0.61 20.01
C SER A 354 3.50 0.37 20.43
N GLY A 355 2.92 1.39 21.06
CA GLY A 355 1.53 1.42 21.48
C GLY A 355 0.82 2.65 20.92
N ARG A 356 -0.51 2.60 20.84
CA ARG A 356 -1.33 3.76 20.52
C ARG A 356 -2.69 3.63 21.20
N ILE A 357 -3.08 4.65 21.95
CA ILE A 357 -4.41 4.74 22.55
C ILE A 357 -5.32 5.56 21.63
N ALA A 358 -6.55 5.10 21.44
CA ALA A 358 -7.54 5.79 20.63
C ALA A 358 -8.95 5.49 21.14
N TRP A 359 -9.81 6.49 21.11
CA TRP A 359 -11.23 6.34 21.38
C TRP A 359 -11.97 5.88 20.11
N LEU A 360 -12.86 4.92 20.26
CA LEU A 360 -13.80 4.51 19.23
C LEU A 360 -15.21 5.03 19.56
N PRO A 361 -15.97 5.51 18.56
CA PRO A 361 -17.30 6.02 18.77
C PRO A 361 -18.25 4.91 19.22
N GLY A 362 -19.00 5.15 20.30
CA GLY A 362 -20.14 4.32 20.69
C GLY A 362 -21.44 4.75 19.99
N GLU A 363 -22.44 3.87 19.97
CA GLU A 363 -23.78 4.17 19.41
C GLU A 363 -24.76 4.69 20.47
N GLU A 364 -24.41 4.57 21.74
CA GLU A 364 -25.27 4.94 22.87
C GLU A 364 -25.27 6.45 23.13
N LYS A 365 -26.33 6.96 23.77
CA LYS A 365 -26.41 8.36 24.21
C LYS A 365 -25.92 8.45 25.65
N GLY A 366 -25.05 9.42 25.94
CA GLY A 366 -24.50 9.65 27.27
C GLY A 366 -23.21 10.46 27.25
N GLU A 367 -22.53 10.54 28.40
CA GLU A 367 -21.23 11.20 28.53
C GLU A 367 -20.18 10.56 27.62
N HIS A 368 -19.36 11.38 26.97
CA HIS A 368 -18.47 10.90 25.91
C HIS A 368 -17.46 9.83 26.37
N TRP A 369 -16.94 9.91 27.60
CA TRP A 369 -16.00 8.91 28.15
C TRP A 369 -16.68 7.60 28.59
N LYS A 370 -18.01 7.58 28.75
CA LYS A 370 -18.80 6.38 29.04
C LYS A 370 -19.25 5.67 27.77
N VAL A 371 -19.71 6.46 26.79
CA VAL A 371 -20.22 5.96 25.50
C VAL A 371 -19.08 5.45 24.62
N ASN A 372 -18.00 6.22 24.52
CA ASN A 372 -16.91 5.87 23.63
C ASN A 372 -15.99 4.84 24.28
N GLN A 373 -15.45 3.93 23.48
CA GLN A 373 -14.59 2.87 23.97
C GLN A 373 -13.12 3.25 23.81
N LEU A 374 -12.38 3.25 24.92
CA LEU A 374 -10.93 3.43 24.88
C LEU A 374 -10.25 2.12 24.45
N ASN A 375 -9.60 2.17 23.30
CA ASN A 375 -8.86 1.04 22.74
C ASN A 375 -7.37 1.29 22.68
N PHE A 376 -6.63 0.21 22.86
CA PHE A 376 -5.19 0.19 22.79
C PHE A 376 -4.72 -0.71 21.66
N TYR A 377 -3.89 -0.14 20.79
CA TYR A 377 -3.30 -0.79 19.63
C TYR A 377 -1.82 -0.99 19.89
N CYS A 378 -1.34 -2.24 19.88
CA CYS A 378 0.07 -2.56 20.07
C CYS A 378 0.66 -3.11 18.78
N SER A 379 1.81 -2.59 18.37
CA SER A 379 2.62 -3.22 17.33
C SER A 379 3.66 -4.13 17.98
N LEU A 380 3.71 -5.39 17.56
CA LEU A 380 4.65 -6.39 18.08
C LEU A 380 5.37 -7.11 16.94
N ASP A 381 6.64 -7.44 17.14
CA ASP A 381 7.46 -8.18 16.17
C ASP A 381 7.42 -9.68 16.49
N THR A 382 6.77 -10.47 15.64
CA THR A 382 6.53 -11.90 15.92
C THR A 382 7.82 -12.73 15.93
N ARG A 383 8.90 -12.24 15.29
CA ARG A 383 10.23 -12.88 15.36
C ARG A 383 10.77 -12.95 16.80
N MET A 384 10.39 -11.98 17.63
CA MET A 384 10.78 -11.91 19.04
C MET A 384 9.99 -12.85 19.95
N LEU A 385 9.15 -13.74 19.42
CA LEU A 385 8.43 -14.74 20.21
C LEU A 385 9.24 -16.04 20.40
N THR A 386 10.25 -16.27 19.56
CA THR A 386 11.02 -17.52 19.49
C THR A 386 12.51 -17.25 19.63
N THR A 387 13.28 -18.20 20.13
CA THR A 387 14.75 -18.06 20.25
C THR A 387 15.41 -17.82 18.89
N GLU A 388 15.03 -18.59 17.89
CA GLU A 388 15.63 -18.60 16.55
C GLU A 388 15.30 -17.30 15.81
N GLY A 389 14.06 -16.83 15.91
CA GLY A 389 13.67 -15.52 15.37
C GLY A 389 14.36 -14.35 16.09
N THR A 390 14.59 -14.46 17.39
CA THR A 390 15.32 -13.43 18.15
C THR A 390 16.79 -13.40 17.75
N GLN A 391 17.42 -14.55 17.51
CA GLN A 391 18.79 -14.64 17.01
C GLN A 391 18.95 -13.95 15.65
N GLN A 392 18.01 -14.13 14.72
CA GLN A 392 18.03 -13.40 13.43
C GLN A 392 18.04 -11.87 13.64
N VAL A 393 17.21 -11.36 14.55
CA VAL A 393 17.17 -9.91 14.82
C VAL A 393 18.41 -9.45 15.59
N VAL A 394 18.99 -10.30 16.43
CA VAL A 394 20.28 -10.05 17.08
C VAL A 394 21.37 -9.87 16.02
N GLU A 395 21.48 -10.78 15.06
CA GLU A 395 22.44 -10.69 13.95
C GLU A 395 22.24 -9.44 13.09
N GLU A 396 21.00 -9.13 12.70
CA GLU A 396 20.63 -7.90 11.97
C GLU A 396 21.05 -6.63 12.74
N LYS A 397 20.89 -6.61 14.06
CA LYS A 397 21.27 -5.46 14.89
C LYS A 397 22.77 -5.37 15.12
N VAL A 398 23.45 -6.51 15.35
CA VAL A 398 24.90 -6.56 15.54
C VAL A 398 25.60 -6.07 14.27
N THR A 399 25.19 -6.56 13.10
CA THR A 399 25.71 -6.08 11.81
C THR A 399 25.51 -4.58 11.63
N ALA A 400 24.28 -4.07 11.84
CA ALA A 400 24.01 -2.63 11.74
C ALA A 400 24.85 -1.78 12.73
N ILE A 401 25.00 -2.22 13.98
CA ILE A 401 25.79 -1.49 15.00
C ILE A 401 27.28 -1.54 14.64
N THR A 402 27.80 -2.68 14.20
CA THR A 402 29.22 -2.81 13.80
C THR A 402 29.55 -1.95 12.58
N GLU A 403 28.65 -1.87 11.59
CA GLU A 403 28.82 -0.94 10.45
C GLU A 403 28.86 0.53 10.90
N ILE A 404 27.98 0.92 11.82
CA ILE A 404 27.98 2.29 12.38
C ILE A 404 29.26 2.56 13.15
N LEU A 405 29.71 1.61 13.98
CA LEU A 405 30.95 1.73 14.74
C LEU A 405 32.17 1.86 13.81
N ASN A 406 32.24 1.05 12.75
CA ASN A 406 33.33 1.10 11.78
C ASN A 406 33.36 2.46 11.06
N LYS A 407 32.21 2.94 10.58
CA LYS A 407 32.10 4.27 9.94
C LYS A 407 32.44 5.43 10.87
N THR A 408 32.13 5.29 12.16
CA THR A 408 32.40 6.35 13.14
C THR A 408 33.88 6.35 13.53
N LYS A 409 34.50 5.17 13.69
CA LYS A 409 35.93 5.02 14.03
C LYS A 409 36.89 5.36 12.89
N GLN A 410 36.43 5.36 11.64
CA GLN A 410 37.21 5.81 10.47
C GLN A 410 37.40 7.34 10.41
N LYS A 411 36.80 8.10 11.33
CA LYS A 411 37.05 9.54 11.44
C LYS A 411 38.19 9.76 12.41
N ASP A 412 39.27 10.37 11.94
CA ASP A 412 40.53 10.52 12.70
C ASP A 412 40.39 11.44 13.93
N ASP A 413 39.46 12.42 13.92
CA ASP A 413 39.19 13.30 15.06
C ASP A 413 37.77 13.09 15.63
N LEU A 414 37.69 12.31 16.72
CA LEU A 414 36.43 12.01 17.41
C LEU A 414 36.13 13.02 18.53
N ASN A 415 35.03 13.76 18.39
CA ASN A 415 34.50 14.65 19.44
C ASN A 415 33.98 13.83 20.66
N ASP A 416 34.01 14.38 21.88
CA ASP A 416 33.45 13.79 23.11
C ASP A 416 32.03 13.23 22.93
N LYS A 417 31.17 13.92 22.17
CA LYS A 417 29.82 13.42 21.86
C LYS A 417 29.84 12.14 21.02
N GLN A 418 30.81 12.01 20.11
CA GLN A 418 31.01 10.84 19.26
C GLN A 418 31.63 9.69 20.05
N GLN A 419 32.56 9.98 20.97
CA GLN A 419 33.11 8.99 21.90
C GLN A 419 32.02 8.43 22.82
N ALA A 420 31.20 9.29 23.43
CA ALA A 420 30.05 8.88 24.24
C ALA A 420 29.05 8.03 23.45
N PHE A 421 28.83 8.37 22.16
CA PHE A 421 28.00 7.57 21.26
C PHE A 421 28.61 6.18 20.99
N ILE A 422 29.91 6.08 20.73
CA ILE A 422 30.63 4.81 20.55
C ILE A 422 30.47 3.93 21.80
N THR A 423 30.73 4.49 22.99
CA THR A 423 30.58 3.77 24.27
C THR A 423 29.15 3.26 24.47
N ARG A 424 28.14 4.08 24.13
CA ARG A 424 26.73 3.67 24.18
C ARG A 424 26.42 2.52 23.21
N GLN A 425 26.96 2.56 22.00
CA GLN A 425 26.76 1.50 21.00
C GLN A 425 27.46 0.20 21.42
N GLN A 426 28.67 0.28 21.97
CA GLN A 426 29.38 -0.89 22.51
C GLN A 426 28.63 -1.52 23.69
N SER A 427 28.12 -0.70 24.62
CA SER A 427 27.26 -1.18 25.72
C SER A 427 25.97 -1.83 25.18
N THR A 428 25.38 -1.26 24.13
CA THR A 428 24.20 -1.83 23.48
C THR A 428 24.49 -3.18 22.83
N LEU A 429 25.64 -3.31 22.16
CA LEU A 429 26.10 -4.57 21.55
C LEU A 429 26.27 -5.66 22.61
N ALA A 430 26.93 -5.35 23.74
CA ALA A 430 27.09 -6.28 24.85
C ALA A 430 25.73 -6.78 25.39
N ARG A 431 24.73 -5.90 25.51
CA ARG A 431 23.37 -6.24 25.97
C ARG A 431 22.55 -7.03 24.95
N ILE A 432 22.78 -6.81 23.65
CA ILE A 432 22.06 -7.54 22.58
C ILE A 432 22.50 -9.00 22.52
N ASN A 433 23.76 -9.29 22.87
CA ASN A 433 24.29 -10.66 22.94
C ASN A 433 23.70 -11.48 24.12
N ASN A 434 22.93 -10.84 25.01
CA ASN A 434 22.19 -11.51 26.06
C ASN A 434 20.67 -11.43 25.74
N PRO A 435 20.13 -12.31 24.88
CA PRO A 435 18.73 -12.27 24.49
C PRO A 435 17.81 -12.69 25.65
N PHE A 436 16.54 -12.29 25.58
CA PHE A 436 15.52 -12.76 26.52
C PHE A 436 15.32 -14.28 26.36
N PRO A 437 14.99 -15.02 27.43
CA PRO A 437 14.65 -16.44 27.36
C PRO A 437 13.34 -16.62 26.60
N ARG A 438 13.35 -17.32 25.46
CA ARG A 438 12.18 -17.52 24.58
C ARG A 438 11.94 -19.03 24.41
N PRO A 439 10.72 -19.45 24.06
CA PRO A 439 10.50 -20.82 23.62
C PRO A 439 11.27 -21.09 22.32
N SER A 440 11.88 -22.26 22.22
CA SER A 440 12.48 -22.72 20.96
C SER A 440 11.39 -23.17 20.01
N LYS A 441 11.48 -22.67 18.78
CA LYS A 441 10.66 -23.11 17.67
C LYS A 441 11.53 -23.04 16.42
N PRO A 442 11.93 -24.18 15.85
CA PRO A 442 12.85 -24.19 14.73
C PRO A 442 12.26 -23.37 13.57
N ASN A 443 13.11 -22.54 12.98
CA ASN A 443 12.74 -21.80 11.79
C ASN A 443 12.32 -22.78 10.70
N TYR A 444 11.32 -22.39 9.92
CA TYR A 444 10.88 -23.19 8.81
C TYR A 444 12.02 -23.32 7.78
N GLN A 445 12.48 -24.56 7.55
CA GLN A 445 13.46 -24.88 6.53
C GLN A 445 12.78 -25.68 5.42
N GLY A 446 12.38 -24.98 4.37
CA GLY A 446 11.87 -25.61 3.16
C GLY A 446 12.99 -26.08 2.23
N LYS A 447 12.71 -27.08 1.41
CA LYS A 447 13.57 -27.52 0.32
C LYS A 447 13.56 -26.46 -0.77
N SER A 448 14.73 -25.89 -1.07
CA SER A 448 14.89 -24.84 -2.09
C SER A 448 14.45 -25.26 -3.50
N SER A 449 14.41 -26.58 -3.77
CA SER A 449 13.93 -27.17 -5.03
C SER A 449 12.42 -27.23 -5.16
N ILE A 450 11.67 -27.19 -4.05
CA ILE A 450 10.21 -27.30 -4.06
C ILE A 450 9.62 -25.90 -3.94
N LEU A 451 8.88 -25.49 -4.96
CA LEU A 451 8.22 -24.20 -5.03
C LEU A 451 6.70 -24.35 -5.12
N ILE A 452 6.00 -23.36 -4.57
CA ILE A 452 4.55 -23.27 -4.72
C ILE A 452 4.23 -22.10 -5.64
N GLY A 453 3.76 -22.41 -6.84
CA GLY A 453 3.21 -21.42 -7.75
C GLY A 453 1.76 -21.14 -7.43
N VAL A 454 1.41 -19.86 -7.27
CA VAL A 454 0.04 -19.42 -7.06
C VAL A 454 -0.40 -18.66 -8.30
N SER A 455 -1.39 -19.19 -9.02
CA SER A 455 -2.02 -18.46 -10.13
C SER A 455 -3.32 -17.81 -9.68
N PHE A 456 -3.60 -16.65 -10.25
CA PHE A 456 -4.90 -15.99 -10.10
C PHE A 456 -5.65 -16.03 -11.42
N GLY A 457 -6.97 -16.18 -11.35
CA GLY A 457 -7.83 -16.32 -12.52
C GLY A 457 -9.23 -15.79 -12.28
N LEU A 458 -9.96 -15.53 -13.37
CA LEU A 458 -11.27 -14.86 -13.34
C LEU A 458 -12.37 -15.69 -12.67
N GLU A 459 -12.54 -16.95 -13.06
CA GLU A 459 -13.57 -17.83 -12.50
C GLU A 459 -13.18 -18.41 -11.14
N LYS A 460 -11.89 -18.74 -10.99
CA LYS A 460 -11.32 -19.35 -9.78
C LYS A 460 -10.29 -18.37 -9.21
N PRO A 461 -10.55 -17.75 -8.04
CA PRO A 461 -9.66 -16.73 -7.47
C PRO A 461 -8.22 -17.19 -7.36
N VAL A 462 -7.99 -18.45 -7.02
CA VAL A 462 -6.66 -19.01 -6.80
C VAL A 462 -6.55 -20.45 -7.30
N THR A 463 -5.47 -20.78 -8.01
CA THR A 463 -5.05 -22.17 -8.22
C THR A 463 -3.60 -22.33 -7.84
N VAL A 464 -3.30 -23.37 -7.08
CA VAL A 464 -1.97 -23.62 -6.52
C VAL A 464 -1.35 -24.85 -7.19
N ALA A 465 -0.09 -24.75 -7.56
CA ALA A 465 0.73 -25.87 -8.02
C ALA A 465 1.97 -26.01 -7.12
N VAL A 466 2.23 -27.22 -6.65
CA VAL A 466 3.45 -27.58 -5.91
C VAL A 466 4.39 -28.27 -6.90
N VAL A 467 5.56 -27.69 -7.13
CA VAL A 467 6.50 -28.12 -8.18
C VAL A 467 7.86 -28.42 -7.56
N ASP A 468 8.40 -29.60 -7.83
CA ASP A 468 9.82 -29.89 -7.64
C ASP A 468 10.54 -29.46 -8.94
N VAL A 469 11.20 -28.30 -8.89
CA VAL A 469 11.77 -27.68 -10.09
C VAL A 469 13.00 -28.44 -10.58
N VAL A 470 13.77 -29.06 -9.67
CA VAL A 470 14.96 -29.84 -10.04
C VAL A 470 14.56 -31.09 -10.82
N LYS A 471 13.48 -31.76 -10.40
CA LYS A 471 12.92 -32.92 -11.11
C LYS A 471 11.97 -32.55 -12.24
N ASN A 472 11.72 -31.26 -12.45
CA ASN A 472 10.69 -30.71 -13.34
C ASN A 472 9.34 -31.43 -13.22
N LYS A 473 8.95 -31.80 -11.98
CA LYS A 473 7.76 -32.60 -11.70
C LYS A 473 6.79 -31.84 -10.82
N VAL A 474 5.53 -31.81 -11.24
CA VAL A 474 4.45 -31.29 -10.40
C VAL A 474 4.04 -32.36 -9.39
N ILE A 475 4.13 -32.01 -8.11
CA ILE A 475 3.78 -32.89 -6.99
C ILE A 475 2.26 -32.88 -6.79
N ALA A 476 1.65 -31.70 -6.81
CA ALA A 476 0.21 -31.56 -6.57
C ALA A 476 -0.36 -30.28 -7.19
N TYR A 477 -1.60 -30.37 -7.66
CA TYR A 477 -2.46 -29.22 -7.92
C TYR A 477 -3.53 -29.11 -6.84
N ARG A 478 -3.86 -27.87 -6.47
CA ARG A 478 -4.94 -27.55 -5.54
C ARG A 478 -5.81 -26.44 -6.12
N SER A 479 -7.08 -26.77 -6.32
CA SER A 479 -8.11 -25.79 -6.71
C SER A 479 -8.69 -25.08 -5.48
N VAL A 480 -9.37 -23.95 -5.70
CA VAL A 480 -10.07 -23.21 -4.64
C VAL A 480 -10.97 -24.10 -3.77
N LYS A 481 -11.70 -25.04 -4.39
CA LYS A 481 -12.59 -25.97 -3.67
C LYS A 481 -11.79 -26.91 -2.75
N GLN A 482 -10.61 -27.34 -3.19
CA GLN A 482 -9.71 -28.17 -2.36
C GLN A 482 -8.97 -27.35 -1.30
N LEU A 483 -8.73 -26.06 -1.52
CA LEU A 483 -8.11 -25.17 -0.53
C LEU A 483 -9.07 -24.85 0.61
N LEU A 484 -10.32 -24.54 0.29
CA LEU A 484 -11.33 -24.14 1.29
C LEU A 484 -12.05 -25.34 1.92
N GLY A 485 -12.15 -26.48 1.22
CA GLY A 485 -12.88 -27.64 1.71
C GLY A 485 -14.34 -27.30 2.00
N GLU A 486 -14.77 -27.55 3.24
CA GLU A 486 -16.12 -27.24 3.73
C GLU A 486 -16.44 -25.73 3.69
N ASN A 487 -15.42 -24.87 3.87
CA ASN A 487 -15.57 -23.41 3.84
C ASN A 487 -15.78 -22.87 2.42
N TYR A 488 -15.84 -23.71 1.40
CA TYR A 488 -16.13 -23.29 0.02
C TYR A 488 -17.53 -22.64 -0.11
N ASN A 489 -18.47 -23.03 0.75
CA ASN A 489 -19.78 -22.39 0.85
C ASN A 489 -19.70 -20.88 1.16
N LEU A 490 -18.72 -20.43 1.93
CA LEU A 490 -18.50 -19.03 2.27
C LEU A 490 -18.12 -18.20 1.06
N LEU A 491 -17.33 -18.77 0.13
CA LEU A 491 -17.00 -18.12 -1.14
C LEU A 491 -18.25 -17.92 -2.00
N ASN A 492 -19.13 -18.92 -2.06
CA ASN A 492 -20.39 -18.81 -2.81
C ASN A 492 -21.33 -17.78 -2.18
N ARG A 493 -21.43 -17.76 -0.85
CA ARG A 493 -22.20 -16.75 -0.10
C ARG A 493 -21.67 -15.34 -0.38
N GLN A 494 -20.35 -15.14 -0.40
CA GLN A 494 -19.74 -13.86 -0.73
C GLN A 494 -20.09 -13.42 -2.16
N ARG A 495 -20.02 -14.33 -3.15
CA ARG A 495 -20.39 -14.04 -4.54
C ARG A 495 -21.84 -13.59 -4.66
N GLN A 496 -22.75 -14.30 -4.00
CA GLN A 496 -24.17 -13.94 -3.97
C GLN A 496 -24.39 -12.57 -3.31
N GLN A 497 -23.71 -12.29 -2.20
CA GLN A 497 -23.80 -11.00 -1.53
C GLN A 497 -23.28 -9.86 -2.42
N GLN A 498 -22.15 -10.03 -3.10
CA GLN A 498 -21.63 -9.02 -4.03
C GLN A 498 -22.59 -8.75 -5.19
N GLN A 499 -23.23 -9.79 -5.73
CA GLN A 499 -24.21 -9.65 -6.80
C GLN A 499 -25.45 -8.89 -6.33
N ARG A 500 -26.00 -9.27 -5.17
CA ARG A 500 -27.14 -8.57 -4.54
C ARG A 500 -26.82 -7.09 -4.28
N LEU A 501 -25.69 -6.81 -3.64
CA LEU A 501 -25.24 -5.45 -3.36
C LEU A 501 -24.96 -4.64 -4.64
N SER A 502 -24.52 -5.26 -5.72
CA SER A 502 -24.33 -4.57 -7.00
C SER A 502 -25.67 -4.22 -7.64
N HIS A 503 -26.67 -5.11 -7.54
CA HIS A 503 -28.03 -4.85 -8.01
C HIS A 503 -28.70 -3.74 -7.20
N GLU A 504 -28.59 -3.79 -5.88
CA GLU A 504 -29.09 -2.75 -4.97
C GLU A 504 -28.42 -1.40 -5.24
N ARG A 505 -27.09 -1.36 -5.44
CA ARG A 505 -26.37 -0.15 -5.86
C ARG A 505 -26.91 0.44 -7.15
N HIS A 506 -27.16 -0.40 -8.15
CA HIS A 506 -27.70 0.05 -9.42
C HIS A 506 -29.13 0.59 -9.28
N LYS A 507 -29.97 -0.06 -8.48
CA LYS A 507 -31.34 0.42 -8.16
C LYS A 507 -31.28 1.75 -7.40
N ALA A 508 -30.44 1.86 -6.38
CA ALA A 508 -30.24 3.09 -5.61
C ALA A 508 -29.70 4.24 -6.48
N GLN A 509 -28.76 3.97 -7.38
CA GLN A 509 -28.26 4.96 -8.35
C GLN A 509 -29.35 5.48 -9.28
N LYS A 510 -30.24 4.61 -9.77
CA LYS A 510 -31.40 5.03 -10.58
C LYS A 510 -32.40 5.87 -9.78
N GLN A 511 -32.47 5.66 -8.47
CA GLN A 511 -33.39 6.34 -7.56
C GLN A 511 -32.76 7.53 -6.83
N ASN A 512 -31.52 7.92 -7.16
CA ASN A 512 -30.74 8.93 -6.44
C ASN A 512 -30.66 8.70 -4.91
N ALA A 513 -30.74 7.43 -4.48
CA ALA A 513 -30.68 7.03 -3.08
C ALA A 513 -29.22 6.74 -2.64
N PRO A 514 -28.93 6.74 -1.31
CA PRO A 514 -27.62 6.37 -0.79
C PRO A 514 -27.17 4.99 -1.31
N ASN A 515 -25.99 4.92 -1.90
CA ASN A 515 -25.48 3.71 -2.57
C ASN A 515 -24.31 3.03 -1.82
N SER A 516 -24.04 3.47 -0.59
CA SER A 516 -23.02 2.91 0.29
C SER A 516 -23.60 1.75 1.11
N PHE A 517 -23.64 0.57 0.50
CA PHE A 517 -23.97 -0.65 1.23
C PHE A 517 -22.71 -1.25 1.85
N GLY A 518 -22.76 -1.59 3.13
CA GLY A 518 -21.66 -2.27 3.81
C GLY A 518 -21.41 -3.65 3.17
N GLU A 519 -20.20 -3.86 2.65
CA GLU A 519 -19.74 -5.21 2.32
C GLU A 519 -19.38 -5.90 3.63
N SER A 520 -19.95 -7.09 3.88
CA SER A 520 -19.55 -7.88 5.04
C SER A 520 -18.04 -8.16 4.99
N GLU A 521 -17.38 -8.24 6.14
CA GLU A 521 -15.95 -8.61 6.22
C GLU A 521 -15.67 -10.04 5.71
N LEU A 522 -16.70 -10.77 5.27
CA LEU A 522 -16.64 -12.12 4.73
C LEU A 522 -15.58 -12.27 3.63
N GLY A 523 -15.43 -11.28 2.75
CA GLY A 523 -14.41 -11.33 1.70
C GLY A 523 -12.98 -11.32 2.25
N GLN A 524 -12.73 -10.55 3.31
CA GLN A 524 -11.43 -10.55 3.99
C GLN A 524 -11.20 -11.88 4.73
N TYR A 525 -12.26 -12.43 5.32
CA TYR A 525 -12.19 -13.72 6.00
C TYR A 525 -11.86 -14.87 5.04
N VAL A 526 -12.51 -14.93 3.86
CA VAL A 526 -12.21 -15.93 2.83
C VAL A 526 -10.76 -15.79 2.32
N ASP A 527 -10.25 -14.57 2.16
CA ASP A 527 -8.84 -14.35 1.80
C ASP A 527 -7.88 -14.91 2.85
N ARG A 528 -8.17 -14.75 4.14
CA ARG A 528 -7.36 -15.34 5.24
C ARG A 528 -7.41 -16.86 5.19
N LEU A 529 -8.57 -17.47 4.98
CA LEU A 529 -8.72 -18.93 4.85
C LEU A 529 -7.94 -19.48 3.64
N LEU A 530 -7.98 -18.80 2.50
CA LEU A 530 -7.20 -19.19 1.32
C LEU A 530 -5.71 -19.12 1.59
N ALA A 531 -5.25 -18.02 2.22
CA ALA A 531 -3.86 -17.85 2.58
C ALA A 531 -3.39 -18.93 3.58
N ASP A 532 -4.21 -19.26 4.58
CA ASP A 532 -3.89 -20.29 5.59
C ASP A 532 -3.76 -21.67 4.93
N ALA A 533 -4.65 -22.00 4.00
CA ALA A 533 -4.60 -23.24 3.23
C ALA A 533 -3.34 -23.33 2.35
N ILE A 534 -2.94 -22.24 1.69
CA ILE A 534 -1.70 -22.18 0.89
C ILE A 534 -0.48 -22.44 1.77
N ILE A 535 -0.44 -21.86 2.96
CA ILE A 535 0.68 -22.02 3.90
C ILE A 535 0.70 -23.41 4.51
N ALA A 536 -0.46 -23.99 4.80
CA ALA A 536 -0.55 -25.39 5.24
C ALA A 536 0.01 -26.34 4.17
N ILE A 537 -0.27 -26.08 2.89
CA ILE A 537 0.31 -26.83 1.77
C ILE A 537 1.82 -26.62 1.70
N ALA A 538 2.30 -25.38 1.85
CA ALA A 538 3.72 -25.06 1.89
C ALA A 538 4.46 -25.86 2.96
N LYS A 539 3.92 -25.87 4.19
CA LYS A 539 4.45 -26.66 5.30
C LYS A 539 4.42 -28.16 5.02
N LYS A 540 3.29 -28.68 4.52
CA LYS A 540 3.11 -30.10 4.22
C LYS A 540 4.15 -30.63 3.23
N TYR A 541 4.48 -29.86 2.20
CA TYR A 541 5.45 -30.26 1.18
C TYR A 541 6.86 -29.72 1.42
N GLN A 542 7.09 -29.04 2.54
CA GLN A 542 8.35 -28.38 2.87
C GLN A 542 8.84 -27.49 1.69
N ALA A 543 7.95 -26.72 1.09
CA ALA A 543 8.31 -25.82 -0.02
C ALA A 543 9.27 -24.71 0.44
N GLY A 544 10.33 -24.45 -0.31
CA GLY A 544 11.31 -23.38 -0.02
C GLY A 544 10.73 -21.97 -0.14
N SER A 545 9.90 -21.74 -1.16
CA SER A 545 9.23 -20.44 -1.33
C SER A 545 7.87 -20.53 -2.05
N ILE A 546 7.05 -19.51 -1.84
CA ILE A 546 5.75 -19.31 -2.49
C ILE A 546 5.92 -18.21 -3.55
N VAL A 547 5.59 -18.52 -4.80
CA VAL A 547 5.69 -17.61 -5.94
C VAL A 547 4.32 -17.00 -6.24
N LEU A 548 4.24 -15.67 -6.16
CA LEU A 548 3.04 -14.88 -6.44
C LEU A 548 3.19 -14.08 -7.74
N PRO A 549 2.11 -13.82 -8.49
CA PRO A 549 2.17 -13.05 -9.72
C PRO A 549 2.22 -11.53 -9.45
N LYS A 550 2.82 -10.77 -10.36
CA LYS A 550 2.85 -9.30 -10.31
C LYS A 550 1.47 -8.70 -10.58
N LEU A 551 1.01 -7.78 -9.71
CA LEU A 551 -0.31 -7.13 -9.81
C LEU A 551 -0.50 -6.29 -11.08
N ARG A 552 0.56 -5.69 -11.61
CA ARG A 552 0.47 -4.85 -12.82
C ARG A 552 0.04 -5.67 -14.04
N ASP A 553 0.60 -6.87 -14.15
CA ASP A 553 0.35 -7.77 -15.28
C ASP A 553 -1.05 -8.42 -15.19
N MET A 554 -1.61 -8.52 -13.97
CA MET A 554 -2.94 -9.09 -13.73
C MET A 554 -4.08 -8.32 -14.40
N ARG A 555 -4.00 -6.98 -14.38
CA ARG A 555 -5.05 -6.16 -15.01
C ARG A 555 -5.09 -6.39 -16.51
N GLU A 556 -3.92 -6.45 -17.13
CA GLU A 556 -3.76 -6.72 -18.56
C GLU A 556 -4.19 -8.15 -18.89
N GLN A 557 -3.77 -9.14 -18.10
CA GLN A 557 -4.18 -10.54 -18.25
C GLN A 557 -5.70 -10.71 -18.21
N ILE A 558 -6.34 -10.18 -17.16
CA ILE A 558 -7.80 -10.21 -17.01
C ILE A 558 -8.46 -9.50 -18.20
N SER A 559 -7.96 -8.33 -18.60
CA SER A 559 -8.54 -7.61 -19.74
C SER A 559 -8.42 -8.40 -21.05
N SER A 560 -7.27 -9.06 -21.29
CA SER A 560 -7.03 -9.88 -22.48
C SER A 560 -7.87 -11.15 -22.51
N GLU A 561 -8.07 -11.81 -21.37
CA GLU A 561 -8.92 -13.01 -21.29
C GLU A 561 -10.40 -12.66 -21.53
N ILE A 562 -10.86 -11.54 -20.97
CA ILE A 562 -12.23 -11.05 -21.20
C ILE A 562 -12.43 -10.65 -22.66
N GLN A 563 -11.45 -9.97 -23.26
CA GLN A 563 -11.50 -9.56 -24.65
C GLN A 563 -11.50 -10.76 -25.59
N SER A 564 -10.64 -11.75 -25.35
CA SER A 564 -10.62 -13.00 -26.13
C SER A 564 -11.94 -13.78 -26.02
N ARG A 565 -12.56 -13.83 -24.83
CA ARG A 565 -13.90 -14.44 -24.68
C ARG A 565 -14.98 -13.64 -25.42
N ALA A 566 -14.90 -12.31 -25.39
CA ALA A 566 -15.81 -11.45 -26.11
C ALA A 566 -15.70 -11.65 -27.63
N GLU A 567 -14.48 -11.76 -28.15
CA GLU A 567 -14.20 -12.03 -29.56
C GLU A 567 -14.71 -13.41 -30.00
N ASN A 568 -14.52 -14.43 -29.16
CA ASN A 568 -15.06 -15.78 -29.43
C ASN A 568 -16.59 -15.81 -29.42
N GLN A 569 -17.23 -15.06 -28.52
CA GLN A 569 -18.69 -15.04 -28.40
C GLN A 569 -19.36 -14.18 -29.48
N CYS A 570 -18.72 -13.07 -29.87
CA CYS A 570 -19.20 -12.15 -30.89
C CYS A 570 -18.10 -11.85 -31.91
N PRO A 571 -17.81 -12.76 -32.85
CA PRO A 571 -16.81 -12.54 -33.88
C PRO A 571 -17.17 -11.34 -34.76
N GLY A 572 -16.22 -10.44 -35.00
CA GLY A 572 -16.40 -9.28 -35.91
C GLY A 572 -17.28 -8.13 -35.41
N TYR A 573 -18.14 -8.32 -34.39
CA TYR A 573 -19.01 -7.27 -33.87
C TYR A 573 -18.43 -6.55 -32.64
N LYS A 574 -17.66 -5.46 -32.88
CA LYS A 574 -16.93 -4.72 -31.84
C LYS A 574 -17.81 -4.18 -30.69
N GLU A 575 -19.00 -3.64 -30.98
CA GLU A 575 -19.88 -3.13 -29.91
C GLU A 575 -20.47 -4.26 -29.05
N GLY A 576 -20.80 -5.40 -29.67
CA GLY A 576 -21.25 -6.60 -28.96
C GLY A 576 -20.15 -7.17 -28.08
N GLN A 577 -18.91 -7.19 -28.58
CA GLN A 577 -17.74 -7.56 -27.78
C GLN A 577 -17.57 -6.63 -26.57
N GLN A 578 -17.75 -5.32 -26.75
CA GLN A 578 -17.65 -4.36 -25.65
C GLN A 578 -18.78 -4.52 -24.61
N LYS A 579 -20.02 -4.72 -25.06
CA LYS A 579 -21.17 -4.99 -24.16
C LYS A 579 -20.97 -6.29 -23.40
N TYR A 580 -20.61 -7.37 -24.09
CA TYR A 580 -20.29 -8.65 -23.48
C TYR A 580 -19.15 -8.53 -22.49
N ALA A 581 -18.03 -7.90 -22.85
CA ALA A 581 -16.90 -7.69 -21.96
C ALA A 581 -17.28 -6.89 -20.70
N LYS A 582 -18.17 -5.91 -20.83
CA LYS A 582 -18.68 -5.11 -19.69
C LYS A 582 -19.56 -5.94 -18.77
N GLU A 583 -20.53 -6.68 -19.31
CA GLU A 583 -21.40 -7.57 -18.54
C GLU A 583 -20.61 -8.70 -17.89
N TYR A 584 -19.69 -9.29 -18.64
CA TYR A 584 -18.80 -10.35 -18.16
C TYR A 584 -17.88 -9.86 -17.04
N ARG A 585 -17.36 -8.61 -17.10
CA ARG A 585 -16.61 -8.00 -15.97
C ARG A 585 -17.47 -7.80 -14.72
N ILE A 586 -18.76 -7.51 -14.89
CA ILE A 586 -19.68 -7.34 -13.77
C ILE A 586 -20.00 -8.71 -13.14
N ASN A 587 -20.13 -9.74 -13.97
CA ASN A 587 -20.53 -11.10 -13.56
C ASN A 587 -19.37 -11.94 -13.01
N VAL A 588 -18.18 -11.83 -13.60
CA VAL A 588 -17.04 -12.74 -13.34
C VAL A 588 -16.03 -12.10 -12.40
N HIS A 589 -16.51 -11.78 -11.20
CA HIS A 589 -15.70 -11.63 -9.99
C HIS A 589 -14.98 -10.27 -9.79
N ARG A 590 -15.33 -9.58 -8.70
CA ARG A 590 -14.66 -8.35 -8.21
C ARG A 590 -13.69 -8.65 -7.06
N TRP A 591 -12.80 -9.64 -7.22
CA TRP A 591 -11.78 -9.85 -6.17
C TRP A 591 -10.84 -8.67 -6.06
N SER A 592 -10.40 -8.41 -4.84
CA SER A 592 -9.17 -7.65 -4.61
C SER A 592 -7.99 -8.62 -4.50
N TYR A 593 -7.31 -8.89 -5.61
CA TYR A 593 -6.08 -9.71 -5.59
C TYR A 593 -4.95 -9.06 -4.80
N GLY A 594 -4.95 -7.72 -4.69
CA GLY A 594 -4.02 -7.01 -3.80
C GLY A 594 -4.19 -7.45 -2.34
N ARG A 595 -5.44 -7.47 -1.86
CA ARG A 595 -5.78 -7.89 -0.49
C ARG A 595 -5.41 -9.36 -0.22
N LEU A 596 -5.64 -10.23 -1.21
CA LEU A 596 -5.25 -11.63 -1.11
C LEU A 596 -3.74 -11.82 -1.07
N ILE A 597 -2.99 -11.17 -1.96
CA ILE A 597 -1.53 -11.18 -1.96
C ILE A 597 -0.98 -10.69 -0.62
N GLU A 598 -1.54 -9.61 -0.07
CA GLU A 598 -1.16 -9.08 1.24
C GLU A 598 -1.43 -10.09 2.36
N SER A 599 -2.57 -10.78 2.31
CA SER A 599 -2.93 -11.83 3.29
C SER A 599 -1.94 -13.00 3.23
N ILE A 600 -1.63 -13.50 2.03
CA ILE A 600 -0.61 -14.54 1.82
C ILE A 600 0.75 -14.05 2.31
N LYS A 601 1.14 -12.81 1.98
CA LYS A 601 2.42 -12.23 2.40
C LYS A 601 2.56 -12.09 3.91
N SER A 602 1.48 -11.70 4.57
CA SER A 602 1.44 -11.56 6.02
C SER A 602 1.64 -12.91 6.70
N GLN A 603 0.81 -13.90 6.34
CA GLN A 603 0.84 -15.21 6.99
C GLN A 603 2.09 -16.02 6.62
N ALA A 604 2.60 -15.93 5.39
CA ALA A 604 3.85 -16.61 5.00
C ALA A 604 5.06 -16.03 5.74
N ALA A 605 5.08 -14.71 5.97
CA ALA A 605 6.11 -14.09 6.82
C ALA A 605 6.02 -14.56 8.27
N GLN A 606 4.82 -14.73 8.84
CA GLN A 606 4.64 -15.33 10.17
C GLN A 606 5.11 -16.78 10.25
N ALA A 607 4.97 -17.53 9.15
CA ALA A 607 5.42 -18.91 9.06
C ALA A 607 6.91 -19.05 8.70
N GLY A 608 7.62 -17.97 8.40
CA GLY A 608 9.02 -17.99 7.96
C GLY A 608 9.22 -18.55 6.54
N ILE A 609 8.21 -18.47 5.68
CA ILE A 609 8.26 -18.97 4.30
C ILE A 609 8.59 -17.81 3.35
N ALA A 610 9.61 -18.00 2.51
CA ALA A 610 10.03 -16.98 1.55
C ALA A 610 8.98 -16.76 0.46
N ILE A 611 8.89 -15.53 -0.04
CA ILE A 611 7.94 -15.15 -1.09
C ILE A 611 8.71 -14.55 -2.25
N GLU A 612 8.40 -15.02 -3.44
CA GLU A 612 8.95 -14.51 -4.68
C GLU A 612 7.84 -14.00 -5.58
N THR A 613 8.21 -13.11 -6.50
CA THR A 613 7.25 -12.53 -7.44
C THR A 613 7.67 -12.81 -8.87
N GLY A 614 6.82 -13.51 -9.60
CA GLY A 614 7.05 -13.88 -11.00
C GLY A 614 6.05 -13.25 -11.96
N LYS A 615 6.32 -13.38 -13.26
CA LYS A 615 5.37 -13.05 -14.33
C LYS A 615 4.52 -14.29 -14.64
N GLN A 616 3.21 -14.20 -14.46
CA GLN A 616 2.28 -15.27 -14.83
C GLN A 616 2.10 -15.30 -16.36
N SER A 617 1.99 -16.50 -16.94
CA SER A 617 1.69 -16.65 -18.37
C SER A 617 0.25 -16.22 -18.69
N ILE A 618 0.06 -15.63 -19.88
CA ILE A 618 -1.27 -15.17 -20.34
C ILE A 618 -2.11 -16.37 -20.81
N ARG A 619 -1.47 -17.32 -21.49
CA ARG A 619 -2.09 -18.52 -22.07
C ARG A 619 -1.94 -19.73 -21.15
N GLY A 620 -2.81 -20.72 -21.34
CA GLY A 620 -2.81 -21.98 -20.58
C GLY A 620 -3.88 -22.04 -19.48
N SER A 621 -4.09 -23.24 -18.96
CA SER A 621 -5.00 -23.49 -17.84
C SER A 621 -4.47 -22.85 -16.54
N PRO A 622 -5.32 -22.56 -15.53
CA PRO A 622 -4.85 -22.05 -14.24
C PRO A 622 -3.78 -22.93 -13.58
N GLN A 623 -3.82 -24.24 -13.81
CA GLN A 623 -2.83 -25.19 -13.31
C GLN A 623 -1.48 -25.01 -14.00
N GLU A 624 -1.47 -24.89 -15.33
CA GLU A 624 -0.26 -24.61 -16.11
C GLU A 624 0.32 -23.24 -15.74
N LYS A 625 -0.52 -22.22 -15.62
CA LYS A 625 -0.13 -20.88 -15.17
C LYS A 625 0.58 -20.91 -13.82
N ALA A 626 0.08 -21.69 -12.87
CA ALA A 626 0.69 -21.85 -11.56
C ALA A 626 2.03 -22.60 -11.64
N ARG A 627 2.09 -23.70 -12.41
CA ARG A 627 3.33 -24.46 -12.62
C ARG A 627 4.41 -23.60 -13.25
N ASP A 628 4.10 -22.98 -14.38
CA ASP A 628 5.03 -22.20 -15.19
C ASP A 628 5.56 -21.00 -14.39
N LEU A 629 4.70 -20.36 -13.60
CA LEU A 629 5.10 -19.29 -12.68
C LEU A 629 6.20 -19.76 -11.71
N ALA A 630 6.05 -20.95 -11.11
CA ALA A 630 7.06 -21.48 -10.20
C ALA A 630 8.38 -21.80 -10.93
N VAL A 631 8.30 -22.43 -12.10
CA VAL A 631 9.47 -22.82 -12.90
C VAL A 631 10.24 -21.60 -13.39
N PHE A 632 9.56 -20.61 -13.98
CA PHE A 632 10.21 -19.41 -14.51
C PHE A 632 10.90 -18.60 -13.41
N THR A 633 10.26 -18.44 -12.25
CA THR A 633 10.87 -17.69 -11.13
C THR A 633 12.09 -18.41 -10.56
N TYR A 634 12.11 -19.74 -10.54
CA TYR A 634 13.31 -20.49 -10.18
C TYR A 634 14.46 -20.28 -11.17
N GLN A 635 14.16 -20.29 -12.47
CA GLN A 635 15.16 -20.02 -13.52
C GLN A 635 15.72 -18.60 -13.39
N GLU A 636 14.88 -17.60 -13.13
CA GLU A 636 15.31 -16.23 -12.84
C GLU A 636 16.23 -16.18 -11.61
N ARG A 637 15.92 -16.94 -10.55
CA ARG A 637 16.75 -17.04 -9.35
C ARG A 637 18.12 -17.62 -9.65
N GLN A 638 18.20 -18.70 -10.43
CA GLN A 638 19.48 -19.30 -10.84
C GLN A 638 20.30 -18.33 -11.70
N ALA A 639 19.65 -17.62 -12.62
CA ALA A 639 20.31 -16.62 -13.46
C ALA A 639 20.83 -15.40 -12.68
N ALA A 640 20.24 -15.08 -11.52
CA ALA A 640 20.68 -13.97 -10.66
C ALA A 640 21.85 -14.34 -9.73
N LEU A 641 22.14 -15.64 -9.55
CA LEU A 641 23.26 -16.14 -8.76
C LEU A 641 24.55 -16.31 -9.59
N ILE A 642 24.45 -16.22 -10.91
CA ILE A 642 25.54 -16.22 -11.90
C ILE A 642 25.87 -14.78 -12.27
#